data_AF-A0A917ZD15-F1
#
_entry.id   AF-A0A917ZD15-F1
#
_cell.length_a   1.000
_cell.length_b   1.000
_cell.length_c   1.000
_cell.angle_alpha   90.00
_cell.angle_beta   90.00
_cell.angle_gamma   90.00
#
_symmetry.space_group_name_H-M   'P 1'
#
loop_
_entity.id
_entity.type
_entity.pdbx_description
1 polymer ?
#
loop_
_entity_poly.entity_id
_entity_poly.type
_entity_poly.pdbx_seq_one_letter_code
_entity_poly.pdbx_strand_id
1 'polypeptide(L)'
;MFSPLTVTLVVLSYMAILFATAQYAEKKAELRGPKAHGRWIYSLSLAVYATSWTFYGSVGLASQSGMLFFGVYIGALLAVACWWVILRPMVAAKETFHITSIADFISTRYNRSQAIAAVVTLIALIGSLPYIALQLEAVISSFNLITTGGSDAGIGGLTGLLVTLLMAVFTILFGARRLDPTERHPGMVTVLAIECLVKLLALTAIGLFVTLSIFGGFGELSERLLSGDLQHLTRFQSDRGDGFTWLTFIVLSFVGVQLLPRQFHVAVVENPDQGYIKTAMWLFPTYLILINLFVLPIAGAGLISEIPPQLADFYVLLVPQQAGERMLTMLTFLGGYSAATAMVLVTTMTLATMASNHLLLPLLERTPGLRRARGSLLQVRWILIVLILLAAYGFAAEFGDAYLLVTIGLLSFAAVLQFAPAMFGGMFWSRGNSAGALAGLCGGFSIWIYTLALPTFVRQGWIDTSFLNQGPLGLHWLRPEALFGLEGLPGLSHSVFWSLLVNIGLYVLASLLYEPHKSERTLTNEFLASMRPNLQRYRARSTGLEAYIELAPKLAEAQSLLGKYFSSDKAELAIHGLSQELGIAGKSEITVIELIEFHRMLEHVLSGAIGAASAHHAIETSIRYSDREASDLKALYSHLVSELQGQQLASQDTGSSGRDHASRTDQYGMVGDLQSTIEQLERRLAEQQEQIAGLEAKVEERYEEVFRYRLEAQKLQQENDLLRRELGALGAPVSGEDGPP
;
A
#
# COMPACT_ATOMS: atom_id res chain seq x y z
N MET A 1 7.56 37.20 -18.79
CA MET A 1 6.83 38.29 -18.08
C MET A 1 7.47 38.63 -16.73
N PHE A 2 7.97 37.62 -16.01
CA PHE A 2 8.75 37.82 -14.78
C PHE A 2 10.22 37.49 -15.02
N SER A 3 11.13 38.06 -14.23
CA SER A 3 12.51 37.60 -14.23
C SER A 3 12.60 36.21 -13.57
N PRO A 4 13.47 35.29 -14.03
CA PRO A 4 13.68 34.00 -13.38
C PRO A 4 14.01 34.14 -11.89
N LEU A 5 14.81 35.15 -11.53
CA LEU A 5 15.16 35.45 -10.15
C LEU A 5 13.93 35.78 -9.29
N THR A 6 13.01 36.59 -9.81
CA THR A 6 11.77 36.95 -9.10
C THR A 6 10.93 35.71 -8.80
N VAL A 7 10.73 34.84 -9.80
CA VAL A 7 9.94 33.62 -9.63
C VAL A 7 10.60 32.68 -8.61
N THR A 8 11.91 32.47 -8.73
CA THR A 8 12.68 31.64 -7.79
C THR A 8 12.61 32.18 -6.36
N LEU A 9 12.74 33.49 -6.16
CA LEU A 9 12.60 34.10 -4.83
C LEU A 9 11.20 33.92 -4.24
N VAL A 10 10.15 34.05 -5.08
CA VAL A 10 8.77 33.81 -4.66
C VAL A 10 8.57 32.35 -4.25
N VAL A 11 9.07 31.40 -5.03
CA VAL A 11 9.02 29.96 -4.72
C VAL A 11 9.77 29.64 -3.43
N LEU A 12 11.00 30.13 -3.27
CA LEU A 12 11.79 29.90 -2.06
C LEU A 12 11.11 30.50 -0.82
N SER A 13 10.54 31.70 -0.94
CA SER A 13 9.79 32.34 0.14
C SER A 13 8.55 31.53 0.51
N TYR A 14 7.80 31.07 -0.49
CA TYR A 14 6.63 30.21 -0.31
C TYR A 14 7.01 28.89 0.40
N MET A 15 8.08 28.23 -0.03
CA MET A 15 8.59 27.03 0.61
C MET A 15 9.09 27.26 2.04
N ALA A 16 9.76 28.38 2.30
CA ALA A 16 10.19 28.74 3.65
C ALA A 16 9.00 28.95 4.59
N ILE A 17 7.91 29.56 4.11
CA ILE A 17 6.65 29.72 4.86
C ILE A 17 6.04 28.35 5.17
N LEU A 18 5.90 27.47 4.17
CA LEU A 18 5.40 26.11 4.42
C LEU A 18 6.27 25.38 5.43
N PHE A 19 7.59 25.50 5.34
CA PHE A 19 8.52 24.85 6.26
C PHE A 19 8.35 25.37 7.70
N ALA A 20 8.26 26.68 7.88
CA ALA A 20 8.00 27.28 9.18
C ALA A 20 6.66 26.82 9.77
N THR A 21 5.60 26.72 8.95
CA THR A 21 4.30 26.21 9.41
C THR A 21 4.35 24.73 9.79
N ALA A 22 5.12 23.91 9.07
CA ALA A 22 5.31 22.50 9.39
C ALA A 22 6.00 22.32 10.76
N GLN A 23 7.09 23.06 10.99
CA GLN A 23 7.83 23.06 12.26
C GLN A 23 6.96 23.54 13.43
N TYR A 24 6.15 24.58 13.20
CA TYR A 24 5.22 25.08 14.20
C TYR A 24 4.14 24.03 14.54
N ALA A 25 3.57 23.36 13.54
CA ALA A 25 2.59 22.30 13.74
C ALA A 25 3.20 21.09 14.48
N GLU A 26 4.43 20.70 14.14
CA GLU A 26 5.17 19.61 14.78
C GLU A 26 5.40 19.91 16.27
N LYS A 27 5.94 21.08 16.61
CA LYS A 27 6.14 21.50 18.01
C LYS A 27 4.83 21.56 18.81
N LYS A 28 3.74 21.97 18.18
CA LYS A 28 2.41 22.00 18.82
C LYS A 28 1.86 20.60 19.06
N ALA A 29 2.15 19.65 18.17
CA ALA A 29 1.77 18.25 18.28
C ALA A 29 2.46 17.58 19.47
N GLU A 30 3.75 17.84 19.66
CA GLU A 30 4.53 17.35 20.80
C GLU A 30 3.92 17.81 22.14
N LEU A 31 3.40 19.04 22.20
CA LEU A 31 2.79 19.60 23.42
C LEU A 31 1.35 19.11 23.70
N ARG A 32 0.57 18.78 22.65
CA ARG A 32 -0.88 18.46 22.76
C ARG A 32 -1.22 16.99 22.49
N GLY A 33 -0.21 16.17 22.17
CA GLY A 33 -0.38 14.75 21.86
C GLY A 33 -0.98 14.46 20.47
N PRO A 34 -1.19 13.18 20.12
CA PRO A 34 -1.55 12.74 18.77
C PRO A 34 -2.91 13.23 18.25
N LYS A 35 -3.78 13.75 19.14
CA LYS A 35 -5.06 14.38 18.77
C LYS A 35 -4.96 15.89 18.54
N ALA A 36 -3.76 16.46 18.54
CA ALA A 36 -3.54 17.90 18.34
C ALA A 36 -4.09 18.42 17.00
N HIS A 37 -4.22 17.55 15.99
CA HIS A 37 -4.77 17.89 14.69
C HIS A 37 -6.28 17.67 14.68
N GLY A 38 -7.01 18.74 14.38
CA GLY A 38 -8.45 18.67 14.18
C GLY A 38 -8.78 17.80 12.96
N ARG A 39 -9.90 17.07 13.03
CA ARG A 39 -10.50 16.30 11.93
C ARG A 39 -10.52 17.01 10.57
N TRP A 40 -10.63 18.33 10.58
CA TRP A 40 -10.64 19.18 9.38
C TRP A 40 -9.29 19.21 8.65
N ILE A 41 -8.17 19.28 9.37
CA ILE A 41 -6.84 19.35 8.77
C ILE A 41 -6.53 18.03 8.05
N TYR A 42 -6.77 16.90 8.72
CA TYR A 42 -6.64 15.57 8.11
C TYR A 42 -7.58 15.39 6.91
N SER A 43 -8.85 15.78 7.05
CA SER A 43 -9.82 15.63 5.96
C SER A 43 -9.42 16.47 4.73
N LEU A 44 -8.82 17.65 4.96
CA LEU A 44 -8.33 18.51 3.89
C LEU A 44 -6.99 18.02 3.32
N SER A 45 -6.11 17.38 4.11
CA SER A 45 -4.87 16.82 3.58
C SER A 45 -5.10 15.69 2.57
N LEU A 46 -6.22 14.98 2.67
CA LEU A 46 -6.62 14.00 1.65
C LEU A 46 -6.78 14.62 0.26
N ALA A 47 -7.10 15.92 0.19
CA ALA A 47 -7.20 16.66 -1.06
C ALA A 47 -5.85 16.82 -1.80
N VAL A 48 -4.74 16.30 -1.25
CA VAL A 48 -3.50 16.02 -2.02
C VAL A 48 -3.74 15.09 -3.23
N TYR A 49 -4.92 14.44 -3.29
CA TYR A 49 -5.42 13.81 -4.52
C TYR A 49 -5.49 14.77 -5.72
N ALA A 50 -5.85 16.04 -5.49
CA ALA A 50 -5.84 17.09 -6.50
C ALA A 50 -4.39 17.60 -6.72
N THR A 51 -3.76 17.06 -7.76
CA THR A 51 -2.37 17.33 -8.13
C THR A 51 -2.29 18.36 -9.26
N SER A 52 -1.09 18.57 -9.84
CA SER A 52 -0.96 19.40 -11.06
C SER A 52 -1.81 18.86 -12.22
N TRP A 53 -2.14 17.57 -12.22
CA TRP A 53 -3.08 16.98 -13.17
C TRP A 53 -4.49 17.58 -13.03
N THR A 54 -4.99 17.73 -11.81
CA THR A 54 -6.29 18.40 -11.56
C THR A 54 -6.22 19.89 -11.85
N PHE A 55 -5.09 20.52 -11.52
CA PHE A 55 -4.94 21.96 -11.63
C PHE A 55 -4.76 22.42 -13.08
N TYR A 56 -3.92 21.75 -13.86
CA TYR A 56 -3.59 22.06 -15.25
C TYR A 56 -4.28 21.09 -16.23
N GLY A 57 -3.99 19.79 -16.09
CA GLY A 57 -4.44 18.75 -17.03
C GLY A 57 -5.95 18.64 -17.19
N SER A 58 -6.75 18.85 -16.14
CA SER A 58 -8.22 18.79 -16.25
C SER A 58 -8.80 19.89 -17.12
N VAL A 59 -8.16 21.07 -17.18
CA VAL A 59 -8.55 22.15 -18.08
C VAL A 59 -8.18 21.80 -19.52
N GLY A 60 -7.01 21.22 -19.74
CA GLY A 60 -6.61 20.70 -21.05
C GLY A 60 -7.54 19.59 -21.55
N LEU A 61 -7.83 18.59 -20.71
CA LEU A 61 -8.78 17.52 -21.04
C LEU A 61 -10.18 18.05 -21.32
N ALA A 62 -10.66 19.01 -20.53
CA ALA A 62 -11.96 19.64 -20.75
C ALA A 62 -12.00 20.40 -22.07
N SER A 63 -10.93 21.11 -22.44
CA SER A 63 -10.86 21.86 -23.70
C SER A 63 -10.88 20.96 -24.94
N GLN A 64 -10.34 19.74 -24.85
CA GLN A 64 -10.24 18.84 -26.00
C GLN A 64 -11.39 17.84 -26.08
N SER A 65 -11.88 17.37 -24.93
CA SER A 65 -12.79 16.23 -24.81
C SER A 65 -14.06 16.54 -24.01
N GLY A 66 -14.32 17.82 -23.75
CA GLY A 66 -15.52 18.29 -23.07
C GLY A 66 -15.73 17.64 -21.70
N MET A 67 -16.88 16.99 -21.50
CA MET A 67 -17.26 16.44 -20.20
C MET A 67 -16.51 15.16 -19.77
N LEU A 68 -15.63 14.59 -20.60
CA LEU A 68 -14.93 13.34 -20.28
C LEU A 68 -14.10 13.44 -18.98
N PHE A 69 -13.56 14.63 -18.67
CA PHE A 69 -12.78 14.86 -17.45
C PHE A 69 -13.56 14.57 -16.15
N PHE A 70 -14.89 14.72 -16.15
CA PHE A 70 -15.73 14.40 -14.99
C PHE A 70 -15.68 12.93 -14.60
N GLY A 71 -15.37 12.02 -15.52
CA GLY A 71 -15.29 10.59 -15.23
C GLY A 71 -14.31 10.28 -14.10
N VAL A 72 -13.16 10.99 -14.06
CA VAL A 72 -12.19 10.85 -12.98
C VAL A 72 -12.80 11.30 -11.65
N TYR A 73 -13.44 12.46 -11.58
CA TYR A 73 -13.99 12.95 -10.31
C TYR A 73 -15.19 12.15 -9.82
N ILE A 74 -16.04 11.67 -10.73
CA ILE A 74 -17.15 10.77 -10.39
C ILE A 74 -16.62 9.47 -9.78
N GLY A 75 -15.57 8.88 -10.36
CA GLY A 75 -14.91 7.70 -9.79
C GLY A 75 -14.41 7.93 -8.36
N ALA A 76 -13.72 9.04 -8.12
CA ALA A 76 -13.27 9.42 -6.77
C ALA A 76 -14.44 9.61 -5.80
N LEU A 77 -15.51 10.30 -6.22
CA LEU A 77 -16.70 10.53 -5.38
C LEU A 77 -17.42 9.22 -5.01
N LEU A 78 -17.52 8.28 -5.94
CA LEU A 78 -18.08 6.95 -5.67
C LEU A 78 -17.24 6.17 -4.66
N ALA A 79 -15.91 6.22 -4.76
CA ALA A 79 -15.03 5.59 -3.78
C ALA A 79 -15.16 6.22 -2.39
N VAL A 80 -15.31 7.54 -2.32
CA VAL A 80 -15.54 8.27 -1.06
C VAL A 80 -16.84 7.84 -0.39
N ALA A 81 -17.92 7.67 -1.17
CA ALA A 81 -19.18 7.14 -0.65
C ALA A 81 -18.99 5.75 -0.01
N CYS A 82 -18.06 4.96 -0.55
CA CYS A 82 -17.70 3.64 -0.04
C CYS A 82 -16.62 3.63 1.07
N TRP A 83 -16.04 4.78 1.46
CA TRP A 83 -14.95 4.82 2.45
C TRP A 83 -15.32 4.26 3.82
N TRP A 84 -16.59 4.31 4.21
CA TRP A 84 -17.03 3.67 5.46
C TRP A 84 -16.87 2.14 5.42
N VAL A 85 -16.99 1.53 4.25
CA VAL A 85 -16.87 0.08 4.03
C VAL A 85 -15.45 -0.32 3.63
N ILE A 86 -14.71 0.56 2.94
CA ILE A 86 -13.38 0.26 2.42
C ILE A 86 -12.29 0.85 3.32
N LEU A 87 -12.24 2.18 3.46
CA LEU A 87 -11.14 2.87 4.14
C LEU A 87 -11.13 2.62 5.64
N ARG A 88 -12.30 2.54 6.29
CA ARG A 88 -12.39 2.29 7.73
C ARG A 88 -11.77 0.93 8.14
N PRO A 89 -12.11 -0.21 7.50
CA PRO A 89 -11.40 -1.46 7.72
C PRO A 89 -9.88 -1.38 7.49
N MET A 90 -9.43 -0.62 6.47
CA MET A 90 -7.99 -0.46 6.24
C MET A 90 -7.29 0.22 7.42
N VAL A 91 -7.90 1.27 7.99
CA VAL A 91 -7.38 1.96 9.18
C VAL A 91 -7.39 1.05 10.40
N ALA A 92 -8.44 0.24 10.59
CA ALA A 92 -8.52 -0.72 11.70
C ALA A 92 -7.42 -1.81 11.61
N ALA A 93 -7.19 -2.34 10.41
CA ALA A 93 -6.09 -3.28 10.16
C ALA A 93 -4.72 -2.62 10.40
N LYS A 94 -4.55 -1.35 10.00
CA LYS A 94 -3.33 -0.59 10.27
C LYS A 94 -3.08 -0.40 11.76
N GLU A 95 -4.11 -0.11 12.57
CA GLU A 95 -3.98 0.00 14.02
C GLU A 95 -3.59 -1.33 14.67
N THR A 96 -4.03 -2.46 14.11
CA THR A 96 -3.75 -3.79 14.67
C THR A 96 -2.39 -4.34 14.24
N PHE A 97 -2.00 -4.14 12.98
CA PHE A 97 -0.79 -4.73 12.38
C PHE A 97 0.34 -3.73 12.12
N HIS A 98 0.17 -2.46 12.51
CA HIS A 98 1.16 -1.38 12.33
C HIS A 98 1.65 -1.26 10.88
N ILE A 99 0.68 -1.26 9.97
CA ILE A 99 0.92 -1.19 8.53
C ILE A 99 1.49 0.19 8.19
N THR A 100 2.66 0.20 7.54
CA THR A 100 3.37 1.45 7.17
C THR A 100 3.20 1.83 5.71
N SER A 101 2.72 0.90 4.88
CA SER A 101 2.57 1.09 3.44
C SER A 101 1.50 0.18 2.83
N ILE A 102 1.16 0.44 1.57
CA ILE A 102 0.27 -0.44 0.80
C ILE A 102 0.88 -1.83 0.57
N ALA A 103 2.20 -1.93 0.41
CA ALA A 103 2.90 -3.21 0.29
C ALA A 103 2.82 -4.02 1.58
N ASP A 104 2.98 -3.36 2.74
CA ASP A 104 2.73 -3.97 4.05
C ASP A 104 1.28 -4.45 4.18
N PHE A 105 0.31 -3.65 3.75
CA PHE A 105 -1.10 -4.03 3.86
C PHE A 105 -1.40 -5.32 3.10
N ILE A 106 -1.00 -5.36 1.83
CA ILE A 106 -1.26 -6.51 0.96
C ILE A 106 -0.46 -7.72 1.45
N SER A 107 0.84 -7.57 1.74
CA SER A 107 1.67 -8.69 2.22
C SER A 107 1.19 -9.25 3.55
N THR A 108 0.77 -8.40 4.49
CA THR A 108 0.27 -8.84 5.81
C THR A 108 -0.95 -9.73 5.67
N ARG A 109 -1.87 -9.41 4.75
CA ARG A 109 -3.02 -10.27 4.44
C ARG A 109 -2.61 -11.64 3.89
N TYR A 110 -1.50 -11.73 3.16
CA TYR A 110 -1.03 -12.94 2.49
C TYR A 110 0.24 -13.49 3.16
N ASN A 111 0.10 -13.89 4.43
CA ASN A 111 1.15 -14.55 5.22
C ASN A 111 2.43 -13.72 5.44
N ARG A 112 2.32 -12.38 5.50
CA ARG A 112 3.47 -11.45 5.57
C ARG A 112 4.55 -11.75 4.51
N SER A 113 4.12 -12.16 3.32
CA SER A 113 5.03 -12.59 2.26
C SER A 113 5.93 -11.45 1.77
N GLN A 114 7.25 -11.61 1.95
CA GLN A 114 8.25 -10.68 1.44
C GLN A 114 8.21 -10.57 -0.09
N ALA A 115 7.91 -11.67 -0.79
CA ALA A 115 7.81 -11.67 -2.26
C ALA A 115 6.66 -10.77 -2.74
N ILE A 116 5.50 -10.85 -2.09
CA ILE A 116 4.35 -10.00 -2.41
C ILE A 116 4.67 -8.53 -2.11
N ALA A 117 5.28 -8.25 -0.96
CA ALA A 117 5.69 -6.89 -0.61
C ALA A 117 6.66 -6.29 -1.65
N ALA A 118 7.64 -7.09 -2.09
CA ALA A 118 8.60 -6.69 -3.12
C ALA A 118 7.93 -6.46 -4.49
N VAL A 119 7.03 -7.35 -4.93
CA VAL A 119 6.28 -7.18 -6.19
C VAL A 119 5.41 -5.94 -6.16
N VAL A 120 4.64 -5.72 -5.09
CA VAL A 120 3.81 -4.51 -4.94
C VAL A 120 4.68 -3.25 -4.97
N THR A 121 5.83 -3.28 -4.31
CA THR A 121 6.78 -2.15 -4.30
C THR A 121 7.36 -1.88 -5.69
N LEU A 122 7.74 -2.91 -6.44
CA LEU A 122 8.25 -2.77 -7.79
C LEU A 122 7.20 -2.21 -8.75
N ILE A 123 5.97 -2.73 -8.69
CA ILE A 123 4.83 -2.21 -9.44
C ILE A 123 4.57 -0.75 -9.06
N ALA A 124 4.63 -0.40 -7.78
CA ALA A 124 4.42 0.97 -7.32
C ALA A 124 5.51 1.93 -7.82
N LEU A 125 6.78 1.50 -7.82
CA LEU A 125 7.91 2.29 -8.33
C LEU A 125 7.79 2.53 -9.83
N ILE A 126 7.65 1.46 -10.62
CA ILE A 126 7.56 1.54 -12.09
C ILE A 126 6.27 2.26 -12.50
N GLY A 127 5.16 1.89 -11.87
CA GLY A 127 3.84 2.42 -12.18
C GLY A 127 3.67 3.88 -11.80
N SER A 128 4.28 4.37 -10.71
CA SER A 128 4.17 5.77 -10.30
C SER A 128 5.17 6.70 -11.00
N LEU A 129 6.21 6.17 -11.64
CA LEU A 129 7.27 6.94 -12.28
C LEU A 129 6.73 7.94 -13.33
N PRO A 130 5.85 7.56 -14.28
CA PRO A 130 5.28 8.49 -15.25
C PRO A 130 4.51 9.64 -14.58
N TYR A 131 3.81 9.35 -13.48
CA TYR A 131 3.03 10.37 -12.79
C TYR A 131 3.88 11.35 -11.98
N ILE A 132 5.03 10.92 -11.45
CA ILE A 132 6.03 11.85 -10.87
C ILE A 132 6.65 12.71 -11.98
N ALA A 133 6.98 12.10 -13.12
CA ALA A 133 7.51 12.80 -14.29
C ALA A 133 6.56 13.91 -14.76
N LEU A 134 5.26 13.62 -14.84
CA LEU A 134 4.20 14.60 -15.13
C LEU A 134 4.24 15.79 -14.15
N GLN A 135 4.43 15.55 -12.85
CA GLN A 135 4.48 16.66 -11.90
C GLN A 135 5.72 17.54 -12.10
N LEU A 136 6.88 16.93 -12.40
CA LEU A 136 8.10 17.68 -12.71
C LEU A 136 7.89 18.51 -13.97
N GLU A 137 7.32 17.91 -15.01
CA GLU A 137 6.99 18.60 -16.26
C GLU A 137 6.07 19.81 -16.01
N ALA A 138 4.99 19.63 -15.25
CA ALA A 138 4.07 20.71 -14.91
C ALA A 138 4.77 21.90 -14.23
N VAL A 139 5.75 21.65 -13.35
CA VAL A 139 6.51 22.70 -12.67
C VAL A 139 7.49 23.38 -13.62
N ILE A 140 8.25 22.61 -14.38
CA ILE A 140 9.29 23.10 -15.27
C ILE A 140 8.67 23.92 -16.41
N SER A 141 7.65 23.37 -17.07
CA SER A 141 6.93 24.02 -18.16
C SER A 141 6.22 25.30 -17.69
N SER A 142 5.53 25.27 -16.54
CA SER A 142 4.88 26.50 -16.01
C SER A 142 5.90 27.58 -15.61
N PHE A 143 7.08 27.21 -15.11
CA PHE A 143 8.17 28.14 -14.81
C PHE A 143 8.74 28.78 -16.08
N ASN A 144 9.00 27.99 -17.12
CA ASN A 144 9.52 28.48 -18.39
C ASN A 144 8.53 29.44 -19.07
N LEU A 145 7.24 29.12 -19.03
CA LEU A 145 6.17 29.90 -19.66
C LEU A 145 6.08 31.34 -19.12
N ILE A 146 6.29 31.53 -17.82
CA ILE A 146 6.20 32.87 -17.19
C ILE A 146 7.52 33.65 -17.21
N THR A 147 8.67 32.97 -17.36
CA THR A 147 10.01 33.57 -17.32
C THR A 147 10.55 33.88 -18.70
N THR A 148 10.72 32.87 -19.57
CA THR A 148 11.39 32.98 -20.88
C THR A 148 10.42 33.28 -22.02
N GLY A 149 9.11 33.22 -21.78
CA GLY A 149 8.11 33.44 -22.83
C GLY A 149 8.02 32.29 -23.83
N GLY A 150 8.46 31.09 -23.44
CA GLY A 150 8.29 29.86 -24.23
C GLY A 150 9.37 29.58 -25.29
N SER A 151 10.44 30.39 -25.37
CA SER A 151 11.48 30.24 -26.40
C SER A 151 12.53 29.14 -26.12
N ASP A 152 12.48 28.50 -24.96
CA ASP A 152 13.36 27.38 -24.58
C ASP A 152 12.57 26.40 -23.69
N ALA A 153 11.56 25.75 -24.28
CA ALA A 153 10.50 25.03 -23.55
C ALA A 153 10.84 23.57 -23.18
N GLY A 154 12.01 23.06 -23.55
CA GLY A 154 12.38 21.67 -23.26
C GLY A 154 12.73 21.44 -21.79
N ILE A 155 12.28 20.31 -21.23
CA ILE A 155 12.67 19.85 -19.89
C ILE A 155 14.18 19.63 -19.75
N GLY A 156 14.85 19.23 -20.84
CA GLY A 156 16.23 18.74 -20.90
C GLY A 156 17.36 19.75 -20.63
N GLY A 157 17.08 20.87 -19.96
CA GLY A 157 18.05 21.92 -19.66
C GLY A 157 18.53 21.94 -18.21
N LEU A 158 19.55 22.78 -17.95
CA LEU A 158 20.06 23.04 -16.59
C LEU A 158 18.95 23.47 -15.63
N THR A 159 17.97 24.24 -16.11
CA THR A 159 16.81 24.70 -15.33
C THR A 159 15.97 23.54 -14.80
N GLY A 160 15.62 22.58 -15.66
CA GLY A 160 14.81 21.43 -15.27
C GLY A 160 15.52 20.54 -14.24
N LEU A 161 16.83 20.34 -14.42
CA LEU A 161 17.67 19.62 -13.47
C LEU A 161 17.76 20.34 -12.12
N LEU A 162 17.97 21.67 -12.12
CA LEU A 162 18.01 22.47 -10.89
C LEU A 162 16.69 22.44 -10.12
N VAL A 163 15.56 22.57 -10.81
CA VAL A 163 14.22 22.44 -10.22
C VAL A 163 14.04 21.05 -9.59
N THR A 164 14.44 20.00 -10.30
CA THR A 164 14.35 18.61 -9.80
C THR A 164 15.20 18.40 -8.55
N LEU A 165 16.45 18.89 -8.54
CA LEU A 165 17.33 18.82 -7.38
C LEU A 165 16.79 19.63 -6.20
N LEU A 166 16.23 20.81 -6.45
CA LEU A 166 15.60 21.63 -5.43
C LEU A 166 14.40 20.90 -4.81
N MET A 167 13.56 20.25 -5.62
CA MET A 167 12.46 19.41 -5.14
C MET A 167 12.95 18.19 -4.34
N ALA A 168 14.08 17.59 -4.72
CA ALA A 168 14.69 16.51 -3.97
C ALA A 168 15.16 16.98 -2.58
N VAL A 169 15.84 18.12 -2.51
CA VAL A 169 16.26 18.74 -1.24
C VAL A 169 15.04 19.03 -0.37
N PHE A 170 13.98 19.64 -0.92
CA PHE A 170 12.76 19.88 -0.16
C PHE A 170 12.09 18.60 0.32
N THR A 171 12.03 17.56 -0.51
CA THR A 171 11.45 16.26 -0.14
C THR A 171 12.24 15.63 1.02
N ILE A 172 13.57 15.69 0.98
CA ILE A 172 14.43 15.20 2.07
C ILE A 172 14.21 16.02 3.35
N LEU A 173 14.16 17.35 3.23
CA LEU A 173 13.94 18.24 4.35
C LEU A 173 12.56 18.07 4.99
N PHE A 174 11.51 17.70 4.27
CA PHE A 174 10.17 17.56 4.86
C PHE A 174 9.79 16.13 5.21
N GLY A 175 10.13 15.15 4.38
CA GLY A 175 9.57 13.81 4.45
C GLY A 175 10.48 12.73 5.02
N ALA A 176 11.81 12.88 4.93
CA ALA A 176 12.76 11.81 5.27
C ALA A 176 13.68 12.16 6.45
N ARG A 177 13.18 12.89 7.44
CA ARG A 177 13.98 13.29 8.62
C ARG A 177 14.04 12.24 9.73
N ARG A 178 13.06 11.32 9.79
CA ARG A 178 12.92 10.35 10.88
C ARG A 178 13.05 8.92 10.36
N LEU A 179 13.72 8.09 11.16
CA LEU A 179 14.00 6.69 10.84
C LEU A 179 12.77 5.79 10.91
N ASP A 180 11.86 6.08 11.83
CA ASP A 180 10.64 5.31 12.06
C ASP A 180 9.51 5.80 11.15
N PRO A 181 9.13 5.05 10.10
CA PRO A 181 8.02 5.42 9.23
C PRO A 181 6.64 5.25 9.88
N THR A 182 6.53 4.69 11.09
CA THR A 182 5.27 4.72 11.88
C THR A 182 5.11 5.97 12.73
N GLU A 183 6.18 6.76 12.94
CA GLU A 183 6.03 8.08 13.55
C GLU A 183 5.13 8.93 12.64
N ARG A 184 4.01 9.42 13.20
CA ARG A 184 3.07 10.28 12.48
C ARG A 184 3.77 11.59 12.12
N HIS A 185 3.43 12.17 10.98
CA HIS A 185 4.01 13.43 10.50
C HIS A 185 3.00 14.59 10.58
N PRO A 186 2.70 15.10 11.79
CA PRO A 186 1.72 16.16 11.98
C PRO A 186 2.02 17.44 11.18
N GLY A 187 3.32 17.78 11.06
CA GLY A 187 3.77 18.89 10.23
C GLY A 187 3.44 18.71 8.75
N MET A 188 3.70 17.51 8.21
CA MET A 188 3.40 17.18 6.81
C MET A 188 1.90 17.27 6.51
N VAL A 189 1.04 16.68 7.35
CA VAL A 189 -0.42 16.71 7.19
C VAL A 189 -0.96 18.14 7.17
N THR A 190 -0.41 19.02 8.02
CA THR A 190 -0.81 20.43 8.08
C THR A 190 -0.40 21.19 6.82
N VAL A 191 0.81 20.97 6.32
CA VAL A 191 1.30 21.59 5.08
C VAL A 191 0.44 21.18 3.89
N LEU A 192 0.14 19.88 3.77
CA LEU A 192 -0.74 19.38 2.71
C LEU A 192 -2.11 20.06 2.73
N ALA A 193 -2.68 20.26 3.92
CA ALA A 193 -3.95 20.96 4.07
C ALA A 193 -3.87 22.44 3.62
N ILE A 194 -2.79 23.16 3.98
CA ILE A 194 -2.53 24.54 3.54
C ILE A 194 -2.36 24.61 2.02
N GLU A 195 -1.58 23.70 1.44
CA GLU A 195 -1.39 23.61 -0.01
C GLU A 195 -2.71 23.41 -0.74
N CYS A 196 -3.62 22.59 -0.19
CA CYS A 196 -4.95 22.40 -0.77
C CYS A 196 -5.79 23.69 -0.76
N LEU A 197 -5.67 24.53 0.28
CA LEU A 197 -6.31 25.85 0.31
C LEU A 197 -5.71 26.81 -0.73
N VAL A 198 -4.39 26.81 -0.88
CA VAL A 198 -3.70 27.64 -1.88
C VAL A 198 -4.19 27.30 -3.30
N LYS A 199 -4.27 26.00 -3.64
CA LYS A 199 -4.81 25.52 -4.93
C LYS A 199 -6.23 25.99 -5.15
N LEU A 200 -7.08 25.80 -4.13
CA LEU A 200 -8.49 26.15 -4.22
C LEU A 200 -8.68 27.67 -4.39
N LEU A 201 -7.93 28.47 -3.64
CA LEU A 201 -7.94 29.92 -3.76
C LEU A 201 -7.47 30.38 -5.14
N ALA A 202 -6.38 29.80 -5.66
CA ALA A 202 -5.87 30.14 -6.99
C ALA A 202 -6.87 29.83 -8.10
N LEU A 203 -7.45 28.62 -8.12
CA LEU A 203 -8.45 28.21 -9.12
C LEU A 203 -9.76 28.99 -9.01
N THR A 204 -10.20 29.28 -7.79
CA THR A 204 -11.40 30.11 -7.57
C THR A 204 -11.17 31.55 -8.04
N ALA A 205 -9.99 32.12 -7.76
CA ALA A 205 -9.66 33.49 -8.16
C ALA A 205 -9.64 33.65 -9.69
N ILE A 206 -8.97 32.74 -10.41
CA ILE A 206 -8.99 32.77 -11.88
C ILE A 206 -10.36 32.43 -12.44
N GLY A 207 -11.08 31.48 -11.84
CA GLY A 207 -12.43 31.12 -12.26
C GLY A 207 -13.40 32.30 -12.20
N LEU A 208 -13.37 33.06 -11.10
CA LEU A 208 -14.14 34.29 -10.94
C LEU A 208 -13.68 35.37 -11.93
N PHE A 209 -12.37 35.57 -12.10
CA PHE A 209 -11.83 36.52 -13.07
C PHE A 209 -12.31 36.22 -14.49
N VAL A 210 -12.19 34.96 -14.93
CA VAL A 210 -12.65 34.53 -16.25
C VAL A 210 -14.15 34.75 -16.41
N THR A 211 -14.93 34.32 -15.42
CA THR A 211 -16.40 34.41 -15.49
C THR A 211 -16.89 35.86 -15.54
N LEU A 212 -16.29 36.75 -14.73
CA LEU A 212 -16.74 38.14 -14.61
C LEU A 212 -16.12 39.07 -15.66
N SER A 213 -14.81 38.95 -15.90
CA SER A 213 -14.07 39.89 -16.74
C SER A 213 -14.02 39.49 -18.21
N ILE A 214 -13.93 38.19 -18.52
CA ILE A 214 -13.83 37.70 -19.91
C ILE A 214 -15.23 37.42 -20.47
N PHE A 215 -16.07 36.74 -19.70
CA PHE A 215 -17.40 36.32 -20.15
C PHE A 215 -18.52 37.32 -19.80
N GLY A 216 -18.28 38.34 -18.97
CA GLY A 216 -19.32 39.33 -18.61
C GLY A 216 -20.31 38.88 -17.53
N GLY A 217 -20.18 37.65 -17.00
CA GLY A 217 -20.98 37.11 -15.92
C GLY A 217 -21.43 35.66 -16.13
N PHE A 218 -22.08 35.08 -15.12
CA PHE A 218 -22.54 33.68 -15.17
C PHE A 218 -23.62 33.44 -16.24
N GLY A 219 -24.49 34.43 -16.49
CA GLY A 219 -25.53 34.34 -17.52
C GLY A 219 -24.93 34.21 -18.92
N GLU A 220 -24.10 35.17 -19.32
CA GLU A 220 -23.41 35.20 -20.62
C GLU A 220 -22.46 34.01 -20.80
N LEU A 221 -21.76 33.59 -19.74
CA LEU A 221 -20.97 32.36 -19.75
C LEU A 221 -21.83 31.15 -20.13
N SER A 222 -22.99 30.99 -19.47
CA SER A 222 -23.87 29.85 -19.74
C SER A 222 -24.42 29.89 -21.17
N GLU A 223 -24.75 31.08 -21.68
CA GLU A 223 -25.23 31.27 -23.04
C GLU A 223 -24.14 30.91 -24.07
N ARG A 224 -22.90 31.38 -23.90
CA ARG A 224 -21.77 31.04 -24.80
C ARG A 224 -21.33 29.58 -24.71
N LEU A 225 -21.47 28.94 -23.54
CA LEU A 225 -21.20 27.51 -23.39
C LEU A 225 -22.26 26.63 -24.06
N LEU A 226 -23.49 27.13 -24.19
CA LEU A 226 -24.62 26.41 -24.78
C LEU A 226 -24.86 26.77 -26.25
N SER A 227 -24.39 27.93 -26.70
CA SER A 227 -24.53 28.45 -28.07
C SER A 227 -23.20 28.93 -28.64
N GLY A 228 -22.87 28.52 -29.86
CA GLY A 228 -21.62 28.90 -30.56
C GLY A 228 -20.52 27.82 -30.55
N ASP A 229 -19.27 28.26 -30.68
CA ASP A 229 -18.09 27.40 -30.91
C ASP A 229 -17.65 26.57 -29.69
N LEU A 230 -18.12 26.92 -28.49
CA LEU A 230 -17.78 26.24 -27.23
C LEU A 230 -18.73 25.09 -26.87
N GLN A 231 -19.72 24.79 -27.70
CA GLN A 231 -20.72 23.77 -27.41
C GLN A 231 -20.13 22.36 -27.21
N HIS A 232 -18.95 22.08 -27.77
CA HIS A 232 -18.25 20.82 -27.54
C HIS A 232 -17.83 20.62 -26.07
N LEU A 233 -17.62 21.71 -25.31
CA LEU A 233 -17.26 21.64 -23.89
C LEU A 233 -18.41 21.11 -23.02
N THR A 234 -19.65 21.35 -23.44
CA THR A 234 -20.86 20.98 -22.70
C THR A 234 -21.54 19.72 -23.26
N ARG A 235 -21.02 19.14 -24.33
CA ARG A 235 -21.52 17.89 -24.89
C ARG A 235 -20.71 16.71 -24.37
N PHE A 236 -21.41 15.61 -24.13
CA PHE A 236 -20.77 14.30 -24.19
C PHE A 236 -20.53 14.03 -25.68
N GLN A 237 -19.31 14.28 -26.18
CA GLN A 237 -18.95 13.82 -27.52
C GLN A 237 -19.20 12.31 -27.58
N SER A 238 -19.88 11.88 -28.64
CA SER A 238 -20.27 10.49 -28.86
C SER A 238 -19.48 9.94 -30.03
N ASP A 239 -18.17 10.14 -30.04
CA ASP A 239 -17.33 9.37 -30.95
C ASP A 239 -17.29 7.92 -30.45
N ARG A 240 -17.11 6.97 -31.38
CA ARG A 240 -17.07 5.54 -31.05
C ARG A 240 -15.91 5.27 -30.08
N GLY A 241 -16.21 5.06 -28.79
CA GLY A 241 -15.22 4.72 -27.76
C GLY A 241 -15.29 5.59 -26.51
N ASP A 242 -15.89 6.78 -26.58
CA ASP A 242 -15.88 7.75 -25.47
C ASP A 242 -16.56 7.22 -24.20
N GLY A 243 -17.65 6.45 -24.35
CA GLY A 243 -18.31 5.79 -23.23
C GLY A 243 -17.40 4.78 -22.49
N PHE A 244 -16.56 4.04 -23.23
CA PHE A 244 -15.59 3.13 -22.63
C PHE A 244 -14.46 3.88 -21.94
N THR A 245 -13.97 4.97 -22.54
CA THR A 245 -12.98 5.86 -21.92
C THR A 245 -13.50 6.42 -20.61
N TRP A 246 -14.74 6.92 -20.60
CA TRP A 246 -15.36 7.49 -19.42
C TRP A 246 -15.53 6.47 -18.29
N LEU A 247 -16.02 5.27 -18.62
CA LEU A 247 -16.10 4.16 -17.66
C LEU A 247 -14.70 3.81 -17.12
N THR A 248 -13.70 3.79 -18.00
CA THR A 248 -12.30 3.51 -17.61
C THR A 248 -11.80 4.57 -16.62
N PHE A 249 -12.07 5.85 -16.84
CA PHE A 249 -11.70 6.93 -15.91
C PHE A 249 -12.38 6.76 -14.55
N ILE A 250 -13.66 6.40 -14.53
CA ILE A 250 -14.41 6.13 -13.29
C ILE A 250 -13.75 5.00 -12.51
N VAL A 251 -13.47 3.86 -13.16
CA VAL A 251 -12.84 2.69 -12.52
C VAL A 251 -11.43 3.03 -12.00
N LEU A 252 -10.61 3.66 -12.85
CA LEU A 252 -9.25 4.03 -12.51
C LEU A 252 -9.21 4.99 -11.32
N SER A 253 -10.11 5.97 -11.27
CA SER A 253 -10.15 6.93 -10.17
C SER A 253 -10.74 6.35 -8.88
N PHE A 254 -11.79 5.51 -8.99
CA PHE A 254 -12.36 4.80 -7.85
C PHE A 254 -11.27 4.00 -7.09
N VAL A 255 -10.36 3.39 -7.84
CA VAL A 255 -9.22 2.68 -7.25
C VAL A 255 -8.11 3.64 -6.85
N GLY A 256 -7.75 4.59 -7.73
CA GLY A 256 -6.63 5.50 -7.53
C GLY A 256 -6.72 6.36 -6.28
N VAL A 257 -7.91 6.86 -5.93
CA VAL A 257 -8.11 7.76 -4.77
C VAL A 257 -7.73 7.11 -3.43
N GLN A 258 -7.63 5.79 -3.37
CA GLN A 258 -7.35 5.03 -2.16
C GLN A 258 -6.11 4.13 -2.28
N LEU A 259 -5.82 3.59 -3.47
CA LEU A 259 -4.73 2.62 -3.66
C LEU A 259 -3.42 3.23 -4.17
N LEU A 260 -3.43 4.49 -4.60
CA LEU A 260 -2.15 5.16 -4.91
C LEU A 260 -1.29 5.19 -3.64
N PRO A 261 0.00 4.82 -3.69
CA PRO A 261 0.85 4.74 -2.50
C PRO A 261 0.79 6.00 -1.62
N ARG A 262 0.84 7.19 -2.22
CA ARG A 262 0.69 8.45 -1.49
C ARG A 262 -0.68 8.60 -0.83
N GLN A 263 -1.75 8.18 -1.50
CA GLN A 263 -3.12 8.30 -1.01
C GLN A 263 -3.34 7.32 0.13
N PHE A 264 -2.89 6.08 -0.03
CA PHE A 264 -2.90 5.08 1.04
C PHE A 264 -2.12 5.58 2.26
N HIS A 265 -0.95 6.18 2.06
CA HIS A 265 -0.16 6.75 3.15
C HIS A 265 -0.94 7.84 3.91
N VAL A 266 -1.46 8.85 3.24
CA VAL A 266 -2.20 9.94 3.90
C VAL A 266 -3.54 9.45 4.47
N ALA A 267 -4.25 8.56 3.78
CA ALA A 267 -5.59 8.12 4.17
C ALA A 267 -5.59 7.06 5.27
N VAL A 268 -4.59 6.17 5.29
CA VAL A 268 -4.52 5.03 6.22
C VAL A 268 -3.42 5.22 7.26
N VAL A 269 -2.20 5.49 6.83
CA VAL A 269 -1.02 5.53 7.72
C VAL A 269 -1.06 6.77 8.63
N GLU A 270 -1.35 7.94 8.06
CA GLU A 270 -1.43 9.21 8.80
C GLU A 270 -2.78 9.44 9.50
N ASN A 271 -3.75 8.51 9.37
CA ASN A 271 -5.04 8.65 10.03
C ASN A 271 -4.88 8.49 11.56
N PRO A 272 -5.27 9.51 12.36
CA PRO A 272 -5.13 9.45 13.80
C PRO A 272 -6.26 8.70 14.52
N ASP A 273 -7.45 8.64 13.92
CA ASP A 273 -8.68 8.12 14.51
C ASP A 273 -9.69 7.77 13.40
N GLN A 274 -10.23 6.54 13.42
CA GLN A 274 -11.22 6.06 12.44
C GLN A 274 -12.44 7.00 12.28
N GLY A 275 -12.82 7.74 13.33
CA GLY A 275 -13.92 8.70 13.30
C GLY A 275 -13.68 9.89 12.36
N TYR A 276 -12.42 10.21 12.02
CA TYR A 276 -12.09 11.30 11.12
C TYR A 276 -12.57 11.02 9.68
N ILE A 277 -12.70 9.74 9.31
CA ILE A 277 -13.22 9.30 8.01
C ILE A 277 -14.62 9.87 7.76
N LYS A 278 -15.49 9.95 8.79
CA LYS A 278 -16.83 10.53 8.64
C LYS A 278 -16.81 11.99 8.20
N THR A 279 -15.82 12.76 8.67
CA THR A 279 -15.65 14.17 8.27
C THR A 279 -15.09 14.24 6.85
N ALA A 280 -14.11 13.39 6.54
CA ALA A 280 -13.52 13.29 5.21
C ALA A 280 -14.55 12.95 4.12
N MET A 281 -15.51 12.05 4.42
CA MET A 281 -16.56 11.63 3.49
C MET A 281 -17.46 12.74 2.97
N TRP A 282 -17.49 13.92 3.60
CA TRP A 282 -18.24 15.08 3.08
C TRP A 282 -17.31 16.24 2.69
N LEU A 283 -16.24 16.48 3.45
CA LEU A 283 -15.32 17.57 3.15
C LEU A 283 -14.54 17.33 1.86
N PHE A 284 -14.07 16.11 1.61
CA PHE A 284 -13.30 15.78 0.42
C PHE A 284 -14.15 15.88 -0.87
N PRO A 285 -15.38 15.36 -0.94
CA PRO A 285 -16.29 15.62 -2.05
C PRO A 285 -16.56 17.11 -2.29
N THR A 286 -16.80 17.86 -1.21
CA THR A 286 -17.02 19.31 -1.31
C THR A 286 -15.80 20.00 -1.92
N TYR A 287 -14.59 19.63 -1.49
CA TYR A 287 -13.36 20.13 -2.09
C TYR A 287 -13.25 19.80 -3.58
N LEU A 288 -13.50 18.53 -3.98
CA LEU A 288 -13.44 18.11 -5.37
C LEU A 288 -14.45 18.85 -6.26
N ILE A 289 -15.64 19.15 -5.76
CA ILE A 289 -16.63 19.95 -6.49
C ILE A 289 -16.12 21.38 -6.64
N LEU A 290 -15.66 22.01 -5.56
CA LEU A 290 -15.22 23.40 -5.58
C LEU A 290 -14.00 23.62 -6.50
N ILE A 291 -13.01 22.73 -6.46
CA ILE A 291 -11.81 22.88 -7.30
C ILE A 291 -12.10 22.66 -8.80
N ASN A 292 -13.15 21.89 -9.14
CA ASN A 292 -13.54 21.64 -10.54
C ASN A 292 -14.60 22.59 -11.07
N LEU A 293 -15.21 23.41 -10.20
CA LEU A 293 -16.31 24.30 -10.57
C LEU A 293 -15.98 25.22 -11.76
N PHE A 294 -14.74 25.71 -11.81
CA PHE A 294 -14.29 26.67 -12.81
C PHE A 294 -13.46 26.06 -13.95
N VAL A 295 -13.34 24.73 -14.03
CA VAL A 295 -12.56 24.06 -15.09
C VAL A 295 -13.12 24.36 -16.49
N LEU A 296 -14.44 24.19 -16.69
CA LEU A 296 -15.08 24.49 -17.97
C LEU A 296 -15.02 25.98 -18.35
N PRO A 297 -15.31 26.93 -17.44
CA PRO A 297 -15.12 28.36 -17.73
C PRO A 297 -13.69 28.69 -18.17
N ILE A 298 -12.68 28.18 -17.48
CA ILE A 298 -11.28 28.47 -17.82
C ILE A 298 -10.90 27.83 -19.16
N ALA A 299 -11.35 26.61 -19.44
CA ALA A 299 -11.15 25.96 -20.73
C ALA A 299 -11.77 26.79 -21.88
N GLY A 300 -13.01 27.26 -21.70
CA GLY A 300 -13.68 28.12 -22.67
C GLY A 300 -12.95 29.46 -22.88
N ALA A 301 -12.43 30.08 -21.81
CA ALA A 301 -11.66 31.30 -21.95
C ALA A 301 -10.36 31.09 -22.73
N GLY A 302 -9.65 29.99 -22.51
CA GLY A 302 -8.43 29.70 -23.27
C GLY A 302 -8.68 29.53 -24.76
N LEU A 303 -9.82 28.91 -25.12
CA LEU A 303 -10.24 28.75 -26.51
C LEU A 303 -10.64 30.09 -27.16
N ILE A 304 -11.41 30.93 -26.45
CA ILE A 304 -11.80 32.27 -26.95
C ILE A 304 -10.60 33.20 -27.07
N SER A 305 -9.61 33.07 -26.18
CA SER A 305 -8.36 33.83 -26.24
C SER A 305 -7.38 33.32 -27.32
N GLU A 306 -7.80 32.39 -28.17
CA GLU A 306 -7.02 31.83 -29.29
C GLU A 306 -5.64 31.28 -28.85
N ILE A 307 -5.56 30.77 -27.61
CA ILE A 307 -4.34 30.16 -27.10
C ILE A 307 -4.13 28.82 -27.80
N PRO A 308 -2.92 28.52 -28.32
CA PRO A 308 -2.65 27.28 -29.04
C PRO A 308 -3.14 26.02 -28.28
N PRO A 309 -3.86 25.09 -28.94
CA PRO A 309 -4.39 23.88 -28.29
C PRO A 309 -3.32 22.97 -27.66
N GLN A 310 -2.08 23.05 -28.13
CA GLN A 310 -0.94 22.31 -27.55
C GLN A 310 -0.61 22.79 -26.12
N LEU A 311 -0.97 24.04 -25.79
CA LEU A 311 -0.76 24.63 -24.47
C LEU A 311 -2.03 24.59 -23.59
N ALA A 312 -3.02 23.78 -23.97
CA ALA A 312 -4.31 23.71 -23.29
C ALA A 312 -4.21 23.35 -21.80
N ASP A 313 -3.26 22.48 -21.43
CA ASP A 313 -2.99 22.14 -20.03
C ASP A 313 -2.63 23.39 -19.19
N PHE A 314 -2.04 24.42 -19.82
CA PHE A 314 -1.61 25.65 -19.16
C PHE A 314 -2.57 26.84 -19.35
N TYR A 315 -3.81 26.65 -19.81
CA TYR A 315 -4.79 27.74 -19.91
C TYR A 315 -5.05 28.46 -18.58
N VAL A 316 -5.01 27.73 -17.46
CA VAL A 316 -5.09 28.31 -16.09
C VAL A 316 -3.98 29.33 -15.83
N LEU A 317 -2.86 29.22 -16.52
CA LEU A 317 -1.72 30.13 -16.40
C LEU A 317 -1.72 31.19 -17.51
N LEU A 318 -2.02 30.78 -18.74
CA LEU A 318 -1.88 31.61 -19.93
C LEU A 318 -3.01 32.64 -20.09
N VAL A 319 -4.23 32.33 -19.68
CA VAL A 319 -5.37 33.26 -19.77
C VAL A 319 -5.11 34.56 -18.99
N PRO A 320 -4.76 34.54 -17.69
CA PRO A 320 -4.44 35.77 -16.97
C PRO A 320 -3.14 36.42 -17.47
N GLN A 321 -2.19 35.63 -17.99
CA GLN A 321 -0.95 36.16 -18.56
C GLN A 321 -1.21 37.00 -19.81
N GLN A 322 -2.05 36.52 -20.73
CA GLN A 322 -2.44 37.26 -21.93
C GLN A 322 -3.29 38.48 -21.59
N ALA A 323 -4.14 38.39 -20.56
CA ALA A 323 -4.90 39.53 -20.06
C ALA A 323 -4.04 40.60 -19.34
N GLY A 324 -2.74 40.35 -19.14
CA GLY A 324 -1.83 41.28 -18.46
C GLY A 324 -1.92 41.28 -16.94
N GLU A 325 -2.70 40.35 -16.36
CA GLU A 325 -2.94 40.25 -14.91
C GLU A 325 -1.79 39.54 -14.19
N ARG A 326 -0.74 40.30 -13.89
CA ARG A 326 0.50 39.78 -13.30
C ARG A 326 0.29 39.07 -11.96
N MET A 327 -0.50 39.65 -11.06
CA MET A 327 -0.74 39.06 -9.73
C MET A 327 -1.49 37.74 -9.83
N LEU A 328 -2.52 37.68 -10.69
CA LEU A 328 -3.29 36.47 -10.91
C LEU A 328 -2.44 35.38 -11.57
N THR A 329 -1.60 35.74 -12.55
CA THR A 329 -0.64 34.83 -13.19
C THR A 329 0.34 34.22 -12.18
N MET A 330 0.86 35.03 -11.25
CA MET A 330 1.75 34.52 -10.19
C MET A 330 1.01 33.61 -9.21
N LEU A 331 -0.24 33.96 -8.87
CA LEU A 331 -1.09 33.16 -7.98
C LEU A 331 -1.44 31.80 -8.59
N THR A 332 -1.79 31.74 -9.88
CA THR A 332 -2.09 30.50 -10.58
C THR A 332 -0.83 29.64 -10.76
N PHE A 333 0.32 30.26 -11.04
CA PHE A 333 1.62 29.57 -11.02
C PHE A 333 1.90 28.94 -9.66
N LEU A 334 1.75 29.69 -8.55
CA LEU A 334 1.92 29.16 -7.20
C LEU A 334 0.91 28.04 -6.87
N GLY A 335 -0.32 28.16 -7.35
CA GLY A 335 -1.35 27.12 -7.22
C GLY A 335 -0.92 25.81 -7.90
N GLY A 336 -0.45 25.88 -9.14
CA GLY A 336 0.02 24.71 -9.87
C GLY A 336 1.34 24.14 -9.32
N TYR A 337 2.27 25.01 -8.90
CA TYR A 337 3.49 24.62 -8.21
C TYR A 337 3.17 23.85 -6.93
N SER A 338 2.29 24.39 -6.07
CA SER A 338 1.79 23.73 -4.85
C SER A 338 1.10 22.39 -5.15
N ALA A 339 0.39 22.28 -6.27
CA ALA A 339 -0.27 21.05 -6.69
C ALA A 339 0.73 19.95 -7.05
N ALA A 340 1.84 20.30 -7.68
CA ALA A 340 2.91 19.38 -8.02
C ALA A 340 3.81 19.02 -6.82
N THR A 341 4.25 20.01 -6.03
CA THR A 341 5.20 19.79 -4.94
C THR A 341 4.66 18.85 -3.86
N ALA A 342 3.41 19.07 -3.43
CA ALA A 342 2.72 18.24 -2.46
C ALA A 342 2.70 16.76 -2.88
N MET A 343 2.37 16.53 -4.15
CA MET A 343 2.31 15.21 -4.75
C MET A 343 3.69 14.55 -4.75
N VAL A 344 4.70 15.25 -5.27
CA VAL A 344 6.06 14.70 -5.44
C VAL A 344 6.67 14.37 -4.09
N LEU A 345 6.51 15.25 -3.11
CA LEU A 345 7.02 15.08 -1.76
C LEU A 345 6.51 13.78 -1.12
N VAL A 346 5.18 13.62 -1.05
CA VAL A 346 4.59 12.45 -0.36
C VAL A 346 4.84 11.18 -1.17
N THR A 347 4.67 11.22 -2.50
CA THR A 347 4.85 10.01 -3.34
C THR A 347 6.27 9.50 -3.25
N THR A 348 7.26 10.37 -3.39
CA THR A 348 8.67 9.96 -3.41
C THR A 348 9.12 9.49 -2.02
N MET A 349 8.66 10.15 -0.96
CA MET A 349 8.87 9.69 0.41
C MET A 349 8.29 8.28 0.63
N THR A 350 7.02 8.07 0.28
CA THR A 350 6.36 6.77 0.46
C THR A 350 7.07 5.68 -0.36
N LEU A 351 7.40 5.94 -1.61
CA LEU A 351 8.10 4.99 -2.48
C LEU A 351 9.52 4.68 -1.98
N ALA A 352 10.27 5.68 -1.50
CA ALA A 352 11.59 5.47 -0.93
C ALA A 352 11.54 4.62 0.35
N THR A 353 10.54 4.84 1.21
CA THR A 353 10.30 4.00 2.39
C THR A 353 9.97 2.57 1.99
N MET A 354 9.06 2.36 1.03
CA MET A 354 8.71 1.03 0.53
C MET A 354 9.92 0.32 -0.10
N ALA A 355 10.67 1.01 -0.97
CA ALA A 355 11.85 0.47 -1.62
C ALA A 355 12.96 0.13 -0.60
N SER A 356 13.16 0.99 0.40
CA SER A 356 14.08 0.73 1.50
C SER A 356 13.69 -0.53 2.27
N ASN A 357 12.41 -0.65 2.66
CA ASN A 357 11.96 -1.70 3.57
C ASN A 357 11.77 -3.06 2.87
N HIS A 358 11.30 -3.08 1.62
CA HIS A 358 10.91 -4.32 0.93
C HIS A 358 11.88 -4.79 -0.16
N LEU A 359 12.75 -3.91 -0.64
CA LEU A 359 13.75 -4.27 -1.66
C LEU A 359 15.15 -4.23 -1.06
N LEU A 360 15.58 -3.07 -0.55
CA LEU A 360 16.97 -2.91 -0.10
C LEU A 360 17.26 -3.64 1.20
N LEU A 361 16.45 -3.50 2.24
CA LEU A 361 16.73 -4.10 3.54
C LEU A 361 16.90 -5.64 3.47
N PRO A 362 16.03 -6.41 2.79
CA PRO A 362 16.24 -7.84 2.58
C PRO A 362 17.55 -8.17 1.83
N LEU A 363 17.95 -7.35 0.85
CA LEU A 363 19.22 -7.50 0.13
C LEU A 363 20.44 -7.23 1.02
N LEU A 364 20.37 -6.20 1.88
CA LEU A 364 21.39 -5.88 2.88
C LEU A 364 21.50 -6.97 3.95
N GLU A 365 20.41 -7.68 4.26
CA GLU A 365 20.41 -8.77 5.24
C GLU A 365 21.09 -10.03 4.72
N ARG A 366 20.84 -10.38 3.46
CA ARG A 366 21.45 -11.51 2.76
C ARG A 366 22.93 -11.31 2.47
N THR A 367 23.40 -10.07 2.31
CA THR A 367 24.78 -9.77 1.91
C THR A 367 25.64 -9.38 3.12
N PRO A 368 26.58 -10.23 3.60
CA PRO A 368 27.31 -10.00 4.85
C PRO A 368 28.17 -8.72 4.85
N GLY A 369 28.73 -8.31 3.70
CA GLY A 369 29.55 -7.10 3.56
C GLY A 369 28.77 -5.78 3.64
N LEU A 370 27.46 -5.79 3.38
CA LEU A 370 26.62 -4.58 3.37
C LEU A 370 25.89 -4.33 4.70
N ARG A 371 26.06 -5.21 5.69
CA ARG A 371 25.39 -5.09 7.01
C ARG A 371 25.76 -3.81 7.77
N ARG A 372 26.92 -3.20 7.49
CA ARG A 372 27.35 -1.92 8.08
C ARG A 372 26.41 -0.76 7.68
N ALA A 373 25.80 -0.81 6.49
CA ALA A 373 24.89 0.22 6.00
C ALA A 373 23.51 0.22 6.69
N ARG A 374 23.22 -0.76 7.56
CA ARG A 374 21.98 -0.83 8.36
C ARG A 374 21.79 0.39 9.26
N GLY A 375 22.87 0.91 9.85
CA GLY A 375 22.82 2.12 10.69
C GLY A 375 22.59 3.41 9.90
N SER A 376 22.55 3.34 8.56
CA SER A 376 22.40 4.48 7.65
C SER A 376 21.14 4.40 6.78
N LEU A 377 20.10 3.72 7.26
CA LEU A 377 18.80 3.60 6.58
C LEU A 377 18.22 4.95 6.15
N LEU A 378 18.45 6.01 6.94
CA LEU A 378 17.99 7.36 6.61
C LEU A 378 18.68 7.91 5.35
N GLN A 379 20.01 7.79 5.26
CA GLN A 379 20.79 8.22 4.11
C GLN A 379 20.44 7.39 2.87
N VAL A 380 20.17 6.10 3.04
CA VAL A 380 19.68 5.24 1.96
C VAL A 380 18.35 5.76 1.40
N ARG A 381 17.41 6.16 2.27
CA ARG A 381 16.15 6.78 1.83
C ARG A 381 16.39 8.11 1.09
N TRP A 382 17.35 8.94 1.53
CA TRP A 382 17.69 10.18 0.81
C TRP A 382 18.23 9.90 -0.59
N ILE A 383 19.12 8.92 -0.73
CA ILE A 383 19.64 8.50 -2.03
C ILE A 383 18.51 7.96 -2.91
N LEU A 384 17.61 7.13 -2.38
CA LEU A 384 16.45 6.63 -3.11
C LEU A 384 15.53 7.75 -3.59
N ILE A 385 15.27 8.77 -2.76
CA ILE A 385 14.47 9.95 -3.16
C ILE A 385 15.10 10.64 -4.36
N VAL A 386 16.42 10.90 -4.31
CA VAL A 386 17.15 11.53 -5.41
C VAL A 386 17.09 10.66 -6.67
N LEU A 387 17.32 9.35 -6.55
CA LEU A 387 17.30 8.42 -7.69
C LEU A 387 15.91 8.34 -8.34
N ILE A 388 14.84 8.27 -7.55
CA ILE A 388 13.47 8.25 -8.07
C ILE A 388 13.16 9.54 -8.83
N LEU A 389 13.55 10.71 -8.28
CA LEU A 389 13.31 12.00 -8.93
C LEU A 389 14.15 12.19 -10.20
N LEU A 390 15.41 11.75 -10.20
CA LEU A 390 16.26 11.77 -11.39
C LEU A 390 15.73 10.82 -12.48
N ALA A 391 15.24 9.64 -12.10
CA ALA A 391 14.59 8.72 -13.04
C ALA A 391 13.30 9.31 -13.61
N ALA A 392 12.50 9.99 -12.78
CA ALA A 392 11.29 10.68 -13.22
C ALA A 392 11.62 11.87 -14.13
N TYR A 393 12.68 12.62 -13.85
CA TYR A 393 13.19 13.68 -14.72
C TYR A 393 13.67 13.13 -16.06
N GLY A 394 14.42 12.03 -16.07
CA GLY A 394 14.83 11.36 -17.30
C GLY A 394 13.63 10.89 -18.12
N PHE A 395 12.63 10.31 -17.46
CA PHE A 395 11.37 9.95 -18.13
C PHE A 395 10.63 11.18 -18.67
N ALA A 396 10.56 12.27 -17.91
CA ALA A 396 9.93 13.51 -18.38
C ALA A 396 10.67 14.08 -19.60
N ALA A 397 12.01 14.13 -19.57
CA ALA A 397 12.82 14.68 -20.64
C ALA A 397 12.68 13.88 -21.96
N GLU A 398 12.49 12.57 -21.88
CA GLU A 398 12.32 11.70 -23.06
C GLU A 398 10.85 11.65 -23.54
N PHE A 399 9.87 11.74 -22.63
CA PHE A 399 8.46 11.48 -22.95
C PHE A 399 7.52 12.71 -22.84
N GLY A 400 8.00 13.86 -22.35
CA GLY A 400 7.19 15.04 -22.02
C GLY A 400 6.54 15.71 -23.24
N ASP A 401 7.28 15.89 -24.33
CA ASP A 401 6.80 16.62 -25.51
C ASP A 401 5.73 15.86 -26.32
N ALA A 402 5.61 14.55 -26.13
CA ALA A 402 4.81 13.68 -27.00
C ALA A 402 3.37 13.43 -26.50
N TYR A 403 3.05 13.76 -25.26
CA TYR A 403 1.76 13.41 -24.66
C TYR A 403 1.20 14.53 -23.79
N LEU A 404 -0.12 14.70 -23.82
CA LEU A 404 -0.83 15.50 -22.83
C LEU A 404 -0.49 14.99 -21.43
N LEU A 405 -0.38 15.90 -20.45
CA LEU A 405 -0.12 15.53 -19.05
C LEU A 405 -1.11 14.45 -18.60
N VAL A 406 -2.35 14.54 -19.08
CA VAL A 406 -3.42 13.63 -18.70
C VAL A 406 -3.13 12.18 -19.06
N THR A 407 -2.65 11.92 -20.28
CA THR A 407 -2.39 10.58 -20.78
C THR A 407 -1.27 9.91 -19.99
N ILE A 408 -0.22 10.68 -19.66
CA ILE A 408 0.90 10.21 -18.84
C ILE A 408 0.42 9.79 -17.45
N GLY A 409 -0.52 10.52 -16.85
CA GLY A 409 -1.02 10.20 -15.51
C GLY A 409 -1.93 8.97 -15.45
N LEU A 410 -2.72 8.74 -16.49
CA LEU A 410 -3.61 7.59 -16.58
C LEU A 410 -2.84 6.27 -16.73
N LEU A 411 -1.65 6.29 -17.34
CA LEU A 411 -0.72 5.16 -17.39
C LEU A 411 -0.42 4.64 -15.98
N SER A 412 -0.15 5.55 -15.04
CA SER A 412 0.13 5.22 -13.64
C SER A 412 -1.09 4.73 -12.87
N PHE A 413 -2.28 5.26 -13.16
CA PHE A 413 -3.51 4.79 -12.53
C PHE A 413 -3.83 3.36 -12.96
N ALA A 414 -3.60 3.01 -14.24
CA ALA A 414 -3.77 1.66 -14.75
C ALA A 414 -2.77 0.64 -14.16
N ALA A 415 -1.55 1.08 -13.82
CA ALA A 415 -0.59 0.24 -13.09
C ALA A 415 -1.06 -0.03 -11.65
N VAL A 416 -1.55 1.00 -10.95
CA VAL A 416 -2.04 0.89 -9.57
C VAL A 416 -3.35 0.11 -9.48
N LEU A 417 -4.16 0.12 -10.55
CA LEU A 417 -5.35 -0.73 -10.66
C LEU A 417 -5.03 -2.21 -10.40
N GLN A 418 -3.82 -2.67 -10.72
CA GLN A 418 -3.42 -4.06 -10.52
C GLN A 418 -3.39 -4.47 -9.04
N PHE A 419 -3.33 -3.52 -8.10
CA PHE A 419 -3.44 -3.81 -6.67
C PHE A 419 -4.87 -4.13 -6.23
N ALA A 420 -5.89 -3.71 -6.98
CA ALA A 420 -7.28 -3.80 -6.57
C ALA A 420 -7.75 -5.24 -6.32
N PRO A 421 -7.51 -6.24 -7.19
CA PRO A 421 -7.95 -7.60 -6.94
C PRO A 421 -7.33 -8.21 -5.69
N ALA A 422 -6.01 -8.08 -5.52
CA ALA A 422 -5.31 -8.60 -4.36
C ALA A 422 -5.72 -7.88 -3.06
N MET A 423 -5.96 -6.56 -3.11
CA MET A 423 -6.35 -5.80 -1.92
C MET A 423 -7.82 -6.06 -1.54
N PHE A 424 -8.77 -5.79 -2.44
CA PHE A 424 -10.19 -5.95 -2.13
C PHE A 424 -10.58 -7.41 -1.95
N GLY A 425 -10.00 -8.33 -2.74
CA GLY A 425 -10.13 -9.77 -2.51
C GLY A 425 -9.59 -10.15 -1.12
N GLY A 426 -8.45 -9.59 -0.72
CA GLY A 426 -7.90 -9.80 0.61
C GLY A 426 -8.80 -9.30 1.74
N MET A 427 -9.50 -8.19 1.54
CA MET A 427 -10.37 -7.60 2.56
C MET A 427 -11.73 -8.28 2.69
N PHE A 428 -12.33 -8.70 1.57
CA PHE A 428 -13.71 -9.17 1.53
C PHE A 428 -13.85 -10.67 1.28
N TRP A 429 -12.80 -11.35 0.81
CA TRP A 429 -12.83 -12.77 0.47
C TRP A 429 -11.84 -13.59 1.31
N SER A 430 -12.37 -14.51 2.11
CA SER A 430 -11.58 -15.35 3.01
C SER A 430 -10.79 -16.45 2.31
N ARG A 431 -11.19 -16.86 1.09
CA ARG A 431 -10.50 -17.93 0.34
C ARG A 431 -9.31 -17.43 -0.48
N GLY A 432 -9.10 -16.11 -0.57
CA GLY A 432 -7.94 -15.54 -1.26
C GLY A 432 -6.63 -15.91 -0.55
N ASN A 433 -5.66 -16.43 -1.31
CA ASN A 433 -4.36 -16.88 -0.79
C ASN A 433 -3.17 -16.17 -1.47
N SER A 434 -1.99 -16.40 -0.91
CA SER A 434 -0.72 -15.79 -1.32
C SER A 434 -0.30 -16.14 -2.76
N ALA A 435 -0.51 -17.37 -3.19
CA ALA A 435 -0.23 -17.81 -4.56
C ALA A 435 -1.12 -17.08 -5.59
N GLY A 436 -2.41 -16.95 -5.31
CA GLY A 436 -3.36 -16.18 -6.11
C GLY A 436 -2.99 -14.71 -6.19
N ALA A 437 -2.66 -14.09 -5.05
CA ALA A 437 -2.21 -12.70 -5.01
C ALA A 437 -0.98 -12.46 -5.89
N LEU A 438 0.04 -13.33 -5.79
CA LEU A 438 1.26 -13.23 -6.59
C LEU A 438 0.97 -13.41 -8.10
N ALA A 439 0.21 -14.45 -8.46
CA ALA A 439 -0.12 -14.75 -9.86
C ALA A 439 -0.96 -13.63 -10.50
N GLY A 440 -1.97 -13.11 -9.79
CA GLY A 440 -2.80 -12.00 -10.23
C GLY A 440 -2.01 -10.72 -10.44
N LEU A 441 -1.20 -10.32 -9.45
CA LEU A 441 -0.36 -9.12 -9.52
C LEU A 441 0.64 -9.18 -10.68
N CYS A 442 1.38 -10.29 -10.80
CA CYS A 442 2.36 -10.46 -11.88
C CYS A 442 1.68 -10.51 -13.25
N GLY A 443 0.64 -11.32 -13.41
CA GLY A 443 -0.06 -11.47 -14.69
C GLY A 443 -0.71 -10.18 -15.16
N GLY A 444 -1.45 -9.50 -14.28
CA GLY A 444 -2.08 -8.21 -14.59
C GLY A 444 -1.05 -7.14 -14.97
N PHE A 445 0.04 -7.04 -14.20
CA PHE A 445 1.10 -6.08 -14.47
C PHE A 445 1.86 -6.39 -15.76
N SER A 446 2.14 -7.66 -16.08
CA SER A 446 2.74 -8.06 -17.35
C SER A 446 1.87 -7.68 -18.55
N ILE A 447 0.55 -7.86 -18.45
CA ILE A 447 -0.37 -7.44 -19.51
C ILE A 447 -0.41 -5.92 -19.65
N TRP A 448 -0.37 -5.17 -18.54
CA TRP A 448 -0.26 -3.71 -18.59
C TRP A 448 1.05 -3.24 -19.25
N ILE A 449 2.19 -3.87 -18.92
CA ILE A 449 3.47 -3.58 -19.60
C ILE A 449 3.31 -3.80 -21.10
N TYR A 450 2.71 -4.93 -21.47
CA TYR A 450 2.55 -5.34 -22.85
C TYR A 450 1.64 -4.41 -23.66
N THR A 451 0.47 -4.09 -23.11
CA THR A 451 -0.62 -3.40 -23.82
C THR A 451 -0.60 -1.89 -23.70
N LEU A 452 0.16 -1.30 -22.76
CA LEU A 452 0.15 0.14 -22.52
C LEU A 452 1.55 0.74 -22.34
N ALA A 453 2.42 0.13 -21.54
CA ALA A 453 3.77 0.67 -21.35
C ALA A 453 4.61 0.55 -22.64
N LEU A 454 4.74 -0.66 -23.21
CA LEU A 454 5.52 -0.90 -24.44
C LEU A 454 5.06 -0.07 -25.64
N PRO A 455 3.75 0.07 -25.95
CA PRO A 455 3.28 0.97 -27.00
C PRO A 455 3.77 2.42 -26.85
N THR A 456 3.92 2.89 -25.61
CA THR A 456 4.45 4.24 -25.34
C THR A 456 5.91 4.36 -25.80
N PHE A 457 6.73 3.33 -25.58
CA PHE A 457 8.13 3.26 -26.06
C PHE A 457 8.20 3.10 -27.59
N VAL A 458 7.30 2.34 -28.21
CA VAL A 458 7.22 2.20 -29.68
C VAL A 458 6.93 3.54 -30.33
N ARG A 459 5.98 4.31 -29.78
CA ARG A 459 5.61 5.65 -30.30
C ARG A 459 6.75 6.67 -30.20
N GLN A 460 7.67 6.49 -29.24
CA GLN A 460 8.91 7.28 -29.15
C GLN A 460 10.04 6.81 -30.09
N GLY A 461 9.82 5.75 -30.88
CA GLY A 461 10.81 5.22 -31.81
C GLY A 461 11.91 4.36 -31.17
N TRP A 462 11.76 3.98 -29.89
CA TRP A 462 12.70 3.06 -29.24
C TRP A 462 12.56 1.62 -29.75
N ILE A 463 11.35 1.27 -30.22
CA ILE A 463 10.99 -0.04 -30.74
C ILE A 463 10.35 0.17 -32.11
N ASP A 464 10.60 -0.73 -33.05
CA ASP A 464 10.00 -0.68 -34.38
C ASP A 464 8.46 -0.75 -34.32
N THR A 465 7.81 0.13 -35.09
CA THR A 465 6.37 0.22 -35.29
C THR A 465 5.73 -1.10 -35.79
N SER A 466 6.51 -1.99 -36.40
CA SER A 466 6.08 -3.35 -36.78
C SER A 466 5.49 -4.12 -35.59
N PHE A 467 5.97 -3.88 -34.36
CA PHE A 467 5.45 -4.47 -33.13
C PHE A 467 3.97 -4.14 -32.87
N LEU A 468 3.53 -2.90 -33.16
CA LEU A 468 2.14 -2.48 -33.00
C LEU A 468 1.25 -2.91 -34.16
N ASN A 469 1.80 -2.93 -35.38
CA ASN A 469 1.03 -3.16 -36.60
C ASN A 469 0.85 -4.66 -36.92
N GLN A 470 1.88 -5.47 -36.70
CA GLN A 470 1.88 -6.90 -37.04
C GLN A 470 1.83 -7.80 -35.80
N GLY A 471 2.03 -7.24 -34.60
CA GLY A 471 2.21 -8.01 -33.37
C GLY A 471 3.61 -8.62 -33.29
N PRO A 472 3.99 -9.16 -32.10
CA PRO A 472 5.29 -9.79 -31.92
C PRO A 472 5.45 -10.96 -32.89
N LEU A 473 6.63 -11.06 -33.52
CA LEU A 473 6.97 -12.14 -34.47
C LEU A 473 6.03 -12.22 -35.70
N GLY A 474 5.28 -11.16 -36.01
CA GLY A 474 4.31 -11.13 -37.13
C GLY A 474 2.95 -11.76 -36.81
N LEU A 475 2.66 -12.05 -35.54
CA LEU A 475 1.40 -12.63 -35.10
C LEU A 475 0.32 -11.56 -34.86
N HIS A 476 -0.55 -11.32 -35.85
CA HIS A 476 -1.57 -10.25 -35.82
C HIS A 476 -2.53 -10.29 -34.62
N TRP A 477 -2.91 -11.47 -34.13
CA TRP A 477 -3.76 -11.62 -32.93
C TRP A 477 -3.09 -11.21 -31.62
N LEU A 478 -1.76 -11.06 -31.57
CA LEU A 478 -1.03 -10.62 -30.39
C LEU A 478 -0.75 -9.12 -30.39
N ARG A 479 -1.36 -8.32 -31.27
CA ARG A 479 -1.14 -6.87 -31.29
C ARG A 479 -1.44 -6.22 -29.92
N PRO A 480 -0.52 -5.43 -29.35
CA PRO A 480 -0.70 -4.84 -28.01
C PRO A 480 -1.99 -4.03 -27.81
N GLU A 481 -2.39 -3.26 -28.82
CA GLU A 481 -3.59 -2.40 -28.75
C GLU A 481 -4.86 -3.09 -29.29
N ALA A 482 -4.74 -4.32 -29.79
CA ALA A 482 -5.83 -5.13 -30.35
C ALA A 482 -5.63 -6.61 -29.99
N LEU A 483 -5.35 -6.87 -28.70
CA LEU A 483 -5.06 -8.20 -28.19
C LEU A 483 -6.24 -9.14 -28.46
N PHE A 484 -5.93 -10.31 -29.01
CA PHE A 484 -6.89 -11.33 -29.47
C PHE A 484 -7.88 -10.84 -30.54
N GLY A 485 -7.51 -9.81 -31.31
CA GLY A 485 -8.33 -9.26 -32.39
C GLY A 485 -9.49 -8.38 -31.93
N LEU A 486 -9.47 -7.94 -30.66
CA LEU A 486 -10.49 -7.04 -30.11
C LEU A 486 -10.20 -5.59 -30.53
N GLU A 487 -10.70 -5.22 -31.70
CA GLU A 487 -10.58 -3.88 -32.29
C GLU A 487 -11.72 -2.95 -31.84
N GLY A 488 -11.45 -1.64 -31.77
CA GLY A 488 -12.47 -0.61 -31.49
C GLY A 488 -12.53 -0.10 -30.04
N LEU A 489 -11.74 -0.67 -29.12
CA LEU A 489 -11.53 -0.05 -27.80
C LEU A 489 -10.39 0.98 -27.86
N PRO A 490 -10.53 2.13 -27.19
CA PRO A 490 -9.40 3.04 -26.94
C PRO A 490 -8.27 2.31 -26.21
N GLY A 491 -7.01 2.62 -26.54
CA GLY A 491 -5.84 1.86 -26.03
C GLY A 491 -5.79 1.74 -24.50
N LEU A 492 -6.13 2.79 -23.77
CA LEU A 492 -6.21 2.75 -22.30
C LEU A 492 -7.30 1.79 -21.81
N SER A 493 -8.50 1.86 -22.38
CA SER A 493 -9.63 1.00 -22.03
C SER A 493 -9.34 -0.47 -22.37
N HIS A 494 -8.70 -0.71 -23.51
CA HIS A 494 -8.26 -2.04 -23.92
C HIS A 494 -7.28 -2.65 -22.91
N SER A 495 -6.26 -1.89 -22.50
CA SER A 495 -5.28 -2.33 -21.51
C SER A 495 -5.91 -2.60 -20.15
N VAL A 496 -6.78 -1.71 -19.67
CA VAL A 496 -7.47 -1.87 -18.39
C VAL A 496 -8.35 -3.12 -18.39
N PHE A 497 -9.09 -3.36 -19.47
CA PHE A 497 -9.92 -4.55 -19.61
C PHE A 497 -9.10 -5.85 -19.51
N TRP A 498 -8.07 -6.01 -20.36
CA TRP A 498 -7.28 -7.24 -20.40
C TRP A 498 -6.43 -7.45 -19.15
N SER A 499 -5.78 -6.40 -18.65
CA SER A 499 -4.95 -6.51 -17.44
C SER A 499 -5.79 -6.88 -16.22
N LEU A 500 -6.97 -6.28 -16.04
CA LEU A 500 -7.86 -6.59 -14.94
C LEU A 500 -8.47 -8.00 -15.08
N LEU A 501 -8.86 -8.40 -16.30
CA LEU A 501 -9.40 -9.74 -16.57
C LEU A 501 -8.38 -10.82 -16.20
N VAL A 502 -7.13 -10.67 -16.65
CA VAL A 502 -6.04 -11.61 -16.33
C VAL A 502 -5.71 -11.58 -14.84
N ASN A 503 -5.65 -10.40 -14.23
CA ASN A 503 -5.37 -10.26 -12.80
C ASN A 503 -6.42 -10.95 -11.94
N ILE A 504 -7.71 -10.64 -12.13
CA ILE A 504 -8.82 -11.26 -11.40
C ILE A 504 -8.89 -12.75 -11.70
N GLY A 505 -8.76 -13.15 -12.97
CA GLY A 505 -8.80 -14.56 -13.37
C GLY A 505 -7.71 -15.38 -12.68
N LEU A 506 -6.46 -14.94 -12.74
CA LEU A 506 -5.35 -15.62 -12.07
C LEU A 506 -5.48 -15.58 -10.55
N TYR A 507 -5.90 -14.44 -9.98
CA TYR A 507 -6.13 -14.31 -8.54
C TYR A 507 -7.15 -15.32 -8.04
N VAL A 508 -8.31 -15.43 -8.71
CA VAL A 508 -9.39 -16.35 -8.32
C VAL A 508 -8.99 -17.80 -8.57
N LEU A 509 -8.47 -18.13 -9.77
CA LEU A 509 -8.13 -19.50 -10.12
C LEU A 509 -7.04 -20.07 -9.22
N ALA A 510 -5.92 -19.37 -9.03
CA ALA A 510 -4.85 -19.85 -8.16
C ALA A 510 -5.26 -19.82 -6.67
N SER A 511 -6.15 -18.91 -6.26
CA SER A 511 -6.71 -18.94 -4.90
C SER A 511 -7.60 -20.17 -4.63
N LEU A 512 -8.31 -20.65 -5.65
CA LEU A 512 -9.18 -21.83 -5.54
C LEU A 512 -8.43 -23.15 -5.69
N LEU A 513 -7.37 -23.17 -6.52
CA LEU A 513 -6.58 -24.38 -6.79
C LEU A 513 -5.54 -24.67 -5.70
N TYR A 514 -5.00 -23.63 -5.06
CA TYR A 514 -3.96 -23.79 -4.04
C TYR A 514 -4.56 -23.79 -2.63
N GLU A 515 -4.22 -24.81 -1.84
CA GLU A 515 -4.61 -24.86 -0.43
C GLU A 515 -3.58 -24.12 0.44
N PRO A 516 -3.95 -23.03 1.12
CA PRO A 516 -3.01 -22.28 1.95
C PRO A 516 -2.60 -23.08 3.19
N HIS A 517 -1.35 -22.88 3.61
CA HIS A 517 -0.78 -23.46 4.83
C HIS A 517 -1.55 -22.99 6.08
N LYS A 518 -1.50 -23.76 7.18
CA LYS A 518 -2.25 -23.47 8.42
C LYS A 518 -1.96 -22.06 8.97
N SER A 519 -0.70 -21.64 8.95
CA SER A 519 -0.26 -20.31 9.40
C SER A 519 -0.92 -19.18 8.61
N GLU A 520 -1.05 -19.33 7.30
CA GLU A 520 -1.70 -18.34 6.43
C GLU A 520 -3.20 -18.26 6.71
N ARG A 521 -3.86 -19.39 6.96
CA ARG A 521 -5.29 -19.43 7.34
C ARG A 521 -5.54 -18.72 8.67
N THR A 522 -4.69 -18.96 9.67
CA THR A 522 -4.78 -18.28 10.97
C THR A 522 -4.60 -16.77 10.83
N LEU A 523 -3.53 -16.32 10.15
CA LEU A 523 -3.29 -14.89 9.94
C LEU A 523 -4.41 -14.23 9.13
N THR A 524 -4.96 -14.94 8.14
CA THR A 524 -6.12 -14.44 7.36
C THR A 524 -7.31 -14.19 8.27
N ASN A 525 -7.62 -15.13 9.18
CA ASN A 525 -8.74 -14.97 10.10
C ASN A 525 -8.51 -13.82 11.08
N GLU A 526 -7.29 -13.67 11.62
CA GLU A 526 -6.91 -12.54 12.47
C GLU A 526 -7.01 -11.21 11.73
N PHE A 527 -6.53 -11.16 10.49
CA PHE A 527 -6.59 -9.98 9.65
C PHE A 527 -8.04 -9.57 9.39
N LEU A 528 -8.88 -10.50 8.95
CA LEU A 528 -10.31 -10.26 8.71
C LEU A 528 -11.06 -9.89 10.01
N ALA A 529 -10.70 -10.47 11.14
CA ALA A 529 -11.28 -10.14 12.44
C ALA A 529 -10.91 -8.72 12.89
N SER A 530 -9.66 -8.29 12.66
CA SER A 530 -9.20 -6.94 13.03
C SER A 530 -9.96 -5.82 12.30
N MET A 531 -10.48 -6.12 11.11
CA MET A 531 -11.29 -5.21 10.30
C MET A 531 -12.75 -5.11 10.75
N ARG A 532 -13.23 -6.01 11.62
CA ARG A 532 -14.61 -5.99 12.10
C ARG A 532 -14.77 -5.03 13.27
N PRO A 533 -15.90 -4.30 13.37
CA PRO A 533 -16.18 -3.46 14.51
C PRO A 533 -16.28 -4.30 15.80
N ASN A 534 -15.34 -4.10 16.73
CA ASN A 534 -15.48 -4.43 18.14
C ASN A 534 -15.95 -5.88 18.43
N LEU A 535 -15.06 -6.86 18.24
CA LEU A 535 -15.03 -7.94 19.22
C LEU A 535 -14.27 -7.36 20.42
N GLN A 536 -14.94 -7.31 21.57
CA GLN A 536 -14.43 -6.79 22.82
C GLN A 536 -12.93 -7.09 22.94
N ARG A 537 -12.11 -6.04 23.17
CA ARG A 537 -10.76 -6.23 23.72
C ARG A 537 -10.96 -7.03 25.01
N TYR A 538 -10.84 -8.35 24.91
CA TYR A 538 -10.64 -9.18 26.07
C TYR A 538 -9.35 -8.64 26.68
N ARG A 539 -9.48 -7.93 27.81
CA ARG A 539 -8.36 -7.79 28.74
C ARG A 539 -7.85 -9.20 28.92
N ALA A 540 -6.56 -9.44 28.67
CA ALA A 540 -5.90 -10.66 29.09
C ALA A 540 -6.32 -10.89 30.54
N ARG A 541 -7.20 -11.88 30.76
CA ARG A 541 -7.50 -12.33 32.11
C ARG A 541 -6.20 -12.94 32.60
N SER A 542 -5.81 -12.58 33.82
CA SER A 542 -4.78 -13.29 34.56
C SER A 542 -5.21 -14.74 34.71
N THR A 543 -4.88 -15.60 33.75
CA THR A 543 -4.87 -17.04 33.97
C THR A 543 -3.69 -17.25 34.90
N GLY A 544 -3.96 -17.66 36.14
CA GLY A 544 -2.99 -17.79 37.23
C GLY A 544 -1.94 -18.88 36.99
N LEU A 545 -1.12 -18.71 35.95
CA LEU A 545 0.15 -19.40 35.79
C LEU A 545 1.19 -18.69 36.64
N GLU A 546 1.99 -19.46 37.38
CA GLU A 546 3.06 -18.92 38.22
C GLU A 546 4.05 -18.12 37.36
N ALA A 547 4.45 -16.95 37.87
CA ALA A 547 5.54 -16.18 37.29
C ALA A 547 6.85 -16.90 37.64
N TYR A 548 7.56 -17.41 36.64
CA TYR A 548 8.84 -18.14 36.81
C TYR A 548 9.93 -17.67 35.84
N ILE A 549 9.59 -16.82 34.87
CA ILE A 549 10.51 -16.38 33.82
C ILE A 549 11.22 -15.10 34.30
N GLU A 550 12.53 -15.15 34.46
CA GLU A 550 13.33 -13.97 34.83
C GLU A 550 13.24 -12.87 33.75
N LEU A 551 12.83 -11.67 34.16
CA LEU A 551 12.63 -10.54 33.25
C LEU A 551 13.94 -9.94 32.73
N ALA A 552 14.97 -9.87 33.58
CA ALA A 552 16.26 -9.24 33.26
C ALA A 552 16.97 -9.81 32.00
N PRO A 553 17.12 -11.13 31.82
CA PRO A 553 17.73 -11.68 30.61
C PRO A 553 16.91 -11.39 29.35
N LYS A 554 15.58 -11.42 29.43
CA LYS A 554 14.70 -11.11 28.29
C LYS A 554 14.74 -9.64 27.90
N LEU A 555 14.85 -8.72 28.86
CA LEU A 555 15.08 -7.30 28.59
C LEU A 555 16.43 -7.07 27.90
N ALA A 556 17.48 -7.78 28.31
CA ALA A 556 18.79 -7.69 27.67
C ALA A 556 18.78 -8.24 26.23
N GLU A 557 18.08 -9.34 25.97
CA GLU A 557 17.84 -9.86 24.61
C GLU A 557 17.09 -8.86 23.74
N ALA A 558 16.01 -8.27 24.27
CA ALA A 558 15.23 -7.24 23.60
C ALA A 558 16.06 -5.98 23.31
N GLN A 559 16.92 -5.56 24.24
CA GLN A 559 17.81 -4.41 24.06
C GLN A 559 18.90 -4.69 23.04
N SER A 560 19.46 -5.91 23.01
CA SER A 560 20.40 -6.34 21.99
C SER A 560 19.76 -6.36 20.60
N LEU A 561 18.51 -6.81 20.50
CA LEU A 561 17.76 -6.83 19.25
C LEU A 561 17.39 -5.41 18.79
N LEU A 562 16.80 -4.59 19.65
CA LEU A 562 16.45 -3.20 19.32
C LEU A 562 17.69 -2.37 19.01
N GLY A 563 18.78 -2.55 19.74
CA GLY A 563 20.06 -1.85 19.51
C GLY A 563 20.71 -2.16 18.16
N LYS A 564 20.26 -3.20 17.44
CA LYS A 564 20.69 -3.47 16.05
C LYS A 564 20.01 -2.54 15.04
N TYR A 565 18.87 -1.95 15.38
CA TYR A 565 18.01 -1.17 14.48
C TYR A 565 17.77 0.27 14.95
N PHE A 566 17.81 0.51 16.26
CA PHE A 566 17.61 1.80 16.90
C PHE A 566 18.90 2.29 17.57
N SER A 567 19.03 3.60 17.82
CA SER A 567 20.07 4.14 18.69
C SER A 567 19.86 3.66 20.14
N SER A 568 20.95 3.56 20.92
CA SER A 568 20.92 3.04 22.31
C SER A 568 19.83 3.71 23.15
N ASP A 569 19.74 5.05 23.11
CA ASP A 569 18.76 5.82 23.87
C ASP A 569 17.31 5.53 23.45
N LYS A 570 17.05 5.34 22.15
CA LYS A 570 15.70 5.02 21.65
C LYS A 570 15.29 3.59 21.99
N ALA A 571 16.24 2.65 21.94
CA ALA A 571 15.99 1.26 22.33
C ALA A 571 15.63 1.17 23.82
N GLU A 572 16.34 1.89 24.68
CA GLU A 572 16.09 1.94 26.11
C GLU A 572 14.74 2.59 26.44
N LEU A 573 14.41 3.72 25.80
CA LEU A 573 13.10 4.37 25.95
C LEU A 573 11.94 3.48 25.49
N ALA A 574 12.11 2.76 24.37
CA ALA A 574 11.08 1.84 23.87
C ALA A 574 10.85 0.68 24.85
N ILE A 575 11.91 0.06 25.36
CA ILE A 575 11.81 -1.02 26.35
C ILE A 575 11.15 -0.53 27.64
N HIS A 576 11.53 0.66 28.11
CA HIS A 576 10.94 1.24 29.31
C HIS A 576 9.45 1.54 29.12
N GLY A 577 9.05 2.07 27.96
CA GLY A 577 7.65 2.29 27.60
C GLY A 577 6.85 0.98 27.53
N LEU A 578 7.38 -0.04 26.84
CA LEU A 578 6.79 -1.37 26.76
C LEU A 578 6.59 -1.99 28.15
N SER A 579 7.60 -1.88 29.01
CA SER A 579 7.57 -2.44 30.37
C SER A 579 6.52 -1.76 31.25
N GLN A 580 6.31 -0.45 31.07
CA GLN A 580 5.26 0.30 31.75
C GLN A 580 3.85 -0.04 31.22
N GLU A 581 3.68 -0.14 29.91
CA GLU A 581 2.37 -0.47 29.30
C GLU A 581 1.88 -1.86 29.69
N LEU A 582 2.78 -2.83 29.78
CA LEU A 582 2.48 -4.20 30.21
C LEU A 582 2.38 -4.35 31.73
N GLY A 583 2.71 -3.31 32.52
CA GLY A 583 2.74 -3.39 33.98
C GLY A 583 3.79 -4.37 34.54
N ILE A 584 4.81 -4.70 33.74
CA ILE A 584 5.94 -5.58 34.12
C ILE A 584 7.13 -4.79 34.67
N ALA A 585 7.08 -3.46 34.62
CA ALA A 585 8.11 -2.59 35.18
C ALA A 585 8.31 -2.86 36.68
N GLY A 586 9.52 -3.31 37.05
CA GLY A 586 9.91 -3.60 38.43
C GLY A 586 9.60 -5.02 38.92
N LYS A 587 9.07 -5.92 38.06
CA LYS A 587 8.95 -7.35 38.39
C LYS A 587 10.28 -8.07 38.18
N SER A 588 10.61 -9.02 39.07
CA SER A 588 11.75 -9.93 38.88
C SER A 588 11.40 -11.07 37.93
N GLU A 589 10.17 -11.57 38.02
CA GLU A 589 9.66 -12.69 37.24
C GLU A 589 8.33 -12.34 36.55
N ILE A 590 8.14 -12.86 35.34
CA ILE A 590 6.94 -12.70 34.52
C ILE A 590 6.32 -14.06 34.17
N THR A 591 5.05 -14.05 33.82
CA THR A 591 4.32 -15.22 33.32
C THR A 591 4.60 -15.46 31.84
N VAL A 592 4.30 -16.68 31.35
CA VAL A 592 4.43 -17.03 29.92
C VAL A 592 3.57 -16.13 29.03
N ILE A 593 2.40 -15.70 29.51
CA ILE A 593 1.50 -14.81 28.75
C ILE A 593 2.07 -13.39 28.68
N GLU A 594 2.56 -12.85 29.78
CA GLU A 594 3.24 -11.55 29.79
C GLU A 594 4.49 -11.58 28.89
N LEU A 595 5.20 -12.71 28.82
CA LEU A 595 6.33 -12.89 27.90
C LEU A 595 5.86 -12.88 26.43
N ILE A 596 4.76 -13.57 26.10
CA ILE A 596 4.19 -13.56 24.73
C ILE A 596 3.72 -12.16 24.36
N GLU A 597 3.01 -11.46 25.25
CA GLU A 597 2.58 -10.09 25.01
C GLU A 597 3.77 -9.14 24.89
N PHE A 598 4.81 -9.32 25.70
CA PHE A 598 6.06 -8.56 25.59
C PHE A 598 6.73 -8.78 24.24
N HIS A 599 6.89 -10.03 23.77
CA HIS A 599 7.44 -10.31 22.44
C HIS A 599 6.55 -9.76 21.33
N ARG A 600 5.23 -9.85 21.46
CA ARG A 600 4.28 -9.27 20.50
C ARG A 600 4.42 -7.76 20.41
N MET A 601 4.55 -7.08 21.56
CA MET A 601 4.73 -5.63 21.60
C MET A 601 6.13 -5.20 21.13
N LEU A 602 7.16 -6.01 21.41
CA LEU A 602 8.50 -5.84 20.86
C LEU A 602 8.50 -5.98 19.33
N GLU A 603 7.80 -6.99 18.80
CA GLU A 603 7.59 -7.16 17.36
C GLU A 603 6.89 -5.95 16.76
N HIS A 604 5.94 -5.41 17.51
CA HIS A 604 5.21 -4.19 17.17
C HIS A 604 6.13 -3.00 16.97
N VAL A 605 7.07 -2.79 17.89
CA VAL A 605 8.05 -1.70 17.83
C VAL A 605 9.01 -1.91 16.66
N LEU A 606 9.49 -3.13 16.42
CA LEU A 606 10.34 -3.40 15.24
C LEU A 606 9.59 -3.25 13.93
N SER A 607 8.34 -3.71 13.87
CA SER A 607 7.51 -3.61 12.66
C SER A 607 7.37 -2.16 12.21
N GLY A 608 7.36 -1.22 13.16
CA GLY A 608 7.36 0.20 12.85
C GLY A 608 8.60 0.66 12.10
N ALA A 609 9.79 0.20 12.49
CA ALA A 609 11.05 0.61 11.88
C ALA A 609 11.43 -0.16 10.61
N ILE A 610 11.19 -1.48 10.58
CA ILE A 610 11.70 -2.39 9.52
C ILE A 610 10.62 -3.12 8.72
N GLY A 611 9.33 -2.87 9.00
CA GLY A 611 8.20 -3.53 8.37
C GLY A 611 7.82 -4.87 9.02
N ALA A 612 6.55 -5.27 8.92
CA ALA A 612 5.97 -6.39 9.68
C ALA A 612 6.60 -7.75 9.37
N ALA A 613 7.00 -7.97 8.11
CA ALA A 613 7.64 -9.23 7.69
C ALA A 613 9.07 -9.34 8.23
N SER A 614 9.85 -8.26 8.15
CA SER A 614 11.24 -8.22 8.62
C SER A 614 11.32 -8.27 10.15
N ALA A 615 10.39 -7.59 10.84
CA ALA A 615 10.28 -7.63 12.29
C ALA A 615 10.01 -9.03 12.84
N HIS A 616 9.08 -9.76 12.22
CA HIS A 616 8.76 -11.13 12.60
C HIS A 616 9.98 -12.04 12.48
N HIS A 617 10.68 -11.99 11.34
CA HIS A 617 11.89 -12.77 11.11
C HIS A 617 13.02 -12.40 12.09
N ALA A 618 13.19 -11.11 12.38
CA ALA A 618 14.17 -10.64 13.34
C ALA A 618 13.93 -11.20 14.75
N ILE A 619 12.67 -11.28 15.18
CA ILE A 619 12.28 -11.88 16.47
C ILE A 619 12.52 -13.39 16.47
N GLU A 620 12.02 -14.11 15.46
CA GLU A 620 12.16 -15.57 15.36
C GLU A 620 13.64 -16.02 15.39
N THR A 621 14.54 -15.22 14.81
CA THR A 621 15.96 -15.57 14.72
C THR A 621 16.75 -15.24 16.00
N SER A 622 16.26 -14.33 16.84
CA SER A 622 17.02 -13.75 17.95
C SER A 622 16.51 -14.13 19.33
N ILE A 623 15.20 -14.35 19.47
CA ILE A 623 14.55 -14.69 20.73
C ILE A 623 14.43 -16.20 20.79
N ARG A 624 15.03 -16.80 21.82
CA ARG A 624 14.96 -18.24 22.07
C ARG A 624 14.01 -18.51 23.23
N TYR A 625 13.06 -19.42 23.00
CA TYR A 625 12.25 -19.98 24.06
C TYR A 625 12.99 -21.14 24.72
N SER A 626 12.91 -21.24 26.05
CA SER A 626 13.36 -22.46 26.75
C SER A 626 12.40 -23.62 26.49
N ASP A 627 12.86 -24.87 26.67
CA ASP A 627 12.00 -26.06 26.46
C ASP A 627 10.74 -26.03 27.34
N ARG A 628 10.86 -25.46 28.56
CA ARG A 628 9.75 -25.23 29.48
C ARG A 628 8.80 -24.15 28.97
N GLU A 629 9.31 -23.02 28.49
CA GLU A 629 8.49 -21.96 27.86
C GLU A 629 7.72 -22.49 26.65
N ALA A 630 8.37 -23.27 25.78
CA ALA A 630 7.75 -23.84 24.58
C ALA A 630 6.66 -24.87 24.93
N SER A 631 6.87 -25.68 25.97
CA SER A 631 5.87 -26.62 26.50
C SER A 631 4.65 -25.89 27.07
N ASP A 632 4.86 -24.86 27.89
CA ASP A 632 3.76 -24.08 28.49
C ASP A 632 2.98 -23.30 27.43
N LEU A 633 3.64 -22.82 26.37
CA LEU A 633 3.00 -22.19 25.22
C LEU A 633 2.07 -23.17 24.49
N LYS A 634 2.51 -24.42 24.33
CA LYS A 634 1.74 -25.50 23.71
C LYS A 634 0.53 -25.90 24.56
N ALA A 635 0.69 -25.90 25.89
CA ALA A 635 -0.39 -26.17 26.85
C ALA A 635 -1.42 -25.01 26.91
N LEU A 636 -0.98 -23.76 26.87
CA LEU A 636 -1.87 -22.60 26.76
C LEU A 636 -2.67 -22.63 25.46
N TYR A 637 -2.02 -22.98 24.35
CA TYR A 637 -2.69 -23.10 23.06
C TYR A 637 -3.76 -24.20 23.06
N SER A 638 -3.46 -25.38 23.63
CA SER A 638 -4.45 -26.46 23.73
C SER A 638 -5.63 -26.08 24.63
N HIS A 639 -5.38 -25.36 25.72
CA HIS A 639 -6.43 -24.89 26.63
C HIS A 639 -7.34 -23.82 25.98
N LEU A 640 -6.77 -22.85 25.25
CA LEU A 640 -7.54 -21.84 24.53
C LEU A 640 -8.36 -22.44 23.39
N VAL A 641 -7.83 -23.44 22.67
CA VAL A 641 -8.57 -24.17 21.64
C VAL A 641 -9.74 -24.95 22.23
N SER A 642 -9.53 -25.57 23.39
CA SER A 642 -10.60 -26.26 24.15
C SER A 642 -11.71 -25.29 24.61
N GLU A 643 -11.34 -24.12 25.15
CA GLU A 643 -12.30 -23.09 25.56
C GLU A 643 -13.09 -22.50 24.38
N LEU A 644 -12.43 -22.27 23.24
CA LEU A 644 -13.09 -21.78 22.03
C LEU A 644 -14.08 -22.80 21.46
N GLN A 645 -13.74 -24.10 21.51
CA GLN A 645 -14.68 -25.18 21.16
C GLN A 645 -15.85 -25.26 22.14
N GLY A 646 -15.60 -25.10 23.43
CA GLY A 646 -16.65 -25.04 24.46
C GLY A 646 -17.58 -23.84 24.31
N GLN A 647 -17.07 -22.67 23.91
CA GLN A 647 -17.90 -21.46 23.67
C GLN A 647 -18.72 -21.53 22.38
N GLN A 648 -18.25 -22.26 21.34
CA GLN A 648 -19.07 -22.52 20.15
C GLN A 648 -20.29 -23.39 20.45
N LEU A 649 -20.19 -24.30 21.42
CA LEU A 649 -21.32 -25.11 21.91
C LEU A 649 -22.28 -24.26 22.75
N ALA A 650 -21.77 -23.39 23.63
CA ALA A 650 -22.61 -22.53 24.49
C ALA A 650 -23.31 -21.36 23.76
N SER A 651 -22.76 -20.90 22.64
CA SER A 651 -23.34 -19.83 21.81
C SER A 651 -24.46 -20.31 20.89
N GLN A 652 -24.65 -21.62 20.71
CA GLN A 652 -25.83 -22.17 20.04
C GLN A 652 -27.07 -22.21 20.97
N ASP A 653 -26.88 -22.21 22.29
CA ASP A 653 -27.96 -22.35 23.28
C ASP A 653 -28.61 -21.02 23.71
N THR A 654 -28.00 -19.87 23.39
CA THR A 654 -28.47 -18.55 23.83
C THR A 654 -29.23 -17.74 22.76
N GLY A 655 -29.55 -18.36 21.62
CA GLY A 655 -30.23 -17.73 20.49
C GLY A 655 -31.77 -17.69 20.52
N SER A 656 -32.45 -18.29 21.50
CA SER A 656 -33.93 -18.31 21.53
C SER A 656 -34.49 -17.96 22.92
N SER A 657 -34.74 -16.68 23.16
CA SER A 657 -35.62 -16.24 24.23
C SER A 657 -36.40 -15.03 23.77
N GLY A 658 -37.55 -15.32 23.15
CA GLY A 658 -38.50 -14.32 22.70
C GLY A 658 -39.72 -14.95 22.01
N ARG A 659 -40.78 -15.13 22.82
CA ARG A 659 -42.21 -15.26 22.47
C ARG A 659 -42.85 -16.66 22.45
N ASP A 660 -43.89 -16.70 23.29
CA ASP A 660 -45.20 -17.30 23.14
C ASP A 660 -45.47 -18.76 23.51
N HIS A 661 -46.41 -18.87 24.46
CA HIS A 661 -47.13 -20.04 24.92
C HIS A 661 -47.73 -20.85 23.76
N ALA A 662 -47.18 -22.03 23.47
CA ALA A 662 -47.92 -23.26 23.11
C ALA A 662 -46.97 -24.37 22.59
N SER A 663 -46.25 -25.08 23.47
CA SER A 663 -45.68 -26.42 23.14
C SER A 663 -44.93 -27.04 24.32
N ARG A 664 -45.58 -27.13 25.49
CA ARG A 664 -44.99 -27.81 26.67
C ARG A 664 -44.89 -29.35 26.52
N THR A 665 -45.26 -29.90 25.37
CA THR A 665 -45.27 -31.35 25.11
C THR A 665 -44.10 -31.83 24.24
N ASP A 666 -43.41 -30.95 23.51
CA ASP A 666 -42.24 -31.32 22.66
C ASP A 666 -40.89 -31.17 23.37
N GLN A 667 -40.86 -30.49 24.51
CA GLN A 667 -39.62 -30.21 25.25
C GLN A 667 -39.03 -31.46 25.94
N TYR A 668 -39.85 -32.49 26.18
CA TYR A 668 -39.37 -33.79 26.71
C TYR A 668 -38.82 -34.73 25.61
N GLY A 669 -39.24 -34.57 24.35
CA GLY A 669 -38.70 -35.34 23.23
C GLY A 669 -37.29 -34.90 22.84
N MET A 670 -37.06 -33.59 22.78
CA MET A 670 -35.75 -33.01 22.41
C MET A 670 -34.67 -33.26 23.47
N VAL A 671 -35.03 -33.28 24.77
CA VAL A 671 -34.11 -33.65 25.86
C VAL A 671 -33.76 -35.13 25.81
N GLY A 672 -34.70 -36.00 25.45
CA GLY A 672 -34.44 -37.44 25.24
C GLY A 672 -33.53 -37.70 24.04
N ASP A 673 -33.74 -37.01 22.92
CA ASP A 673 -32.88 -37.11 21.74
C ASP A 673 -31.46 -36.57 22.04
N LEU A 674 -31.34 -35.48 22.78
CA LEU A 674 -30.05 -34.93 23.21
C LEU A 674 -29.32 -35.89 24.16
N GLN A 675 -30.02 -36.52 25.12
CA GLN A 675 -29.42 -37.53 26.00
C GLN A 675 -28.97 -38.76 25.20
N SER A 676 -29.76 -39.22 24.24
CA SER A 676 -29.37 -40.35 23.37
C SER A 676 -28.15 -40.02 22.50
N THR A 677 -28.03 -38.76 22.07
CA THR A 677 -26.88 -38.29 21.28
C THR A 677 -25.62 -38.18 22.14
N ILE A 678 -25.74 -37.74 23.39
CA ILE A 678 -24.64 -37.71 24.36
C ILE A 678 -24.16 -39.13 24.66
N GLU A 679 -25.07 -40.08 24.92
CA GLU A 679 -24.70 -41.48 25.14
C GLU A 679 -24.02 -42.11 23.91
N GLN A 680 -24.47 -41.77 22.70
CA GLN A 680 -23.81 -42.24 21.46
C GLN A 680 -22.41 -41.64 21.28
N LEU A 681 -22.22 -40.38 21.66
CA LEU A 681 -20.91 -39.71 21.59
C LEU A 681 -19.95 -40.27 22.66
N GLU A 682 -20.42 -40.52 23.88
CA GLU A 682 -19.62 -41.14 24.94
C GLU A 682 -19.17 -42.55 24.55
N ARG A 683 -20.05 -43.36 23.92
CA ARG A 683 -19.68 -44.67 23.38
C ARG A 683 -18.64 -44.58 22.28
N ARG A 684 -18.79 -43.66 21.32
CA ARG A 684 -17.78 -43.45 20.28
C ARG A 684 -16.43 -43.00 20.86
N LEU A 685 -16.45 -42.19 21.91
CA LEU A 685 -15.23 -41.71 22.55
C LEU A 685 -14.52 -42.85 23.29
N ALA A 686 -15.27 -43.74 23.95
CA ALA A 686 -14.73 -44.96 24.55
C ALA A 686 -14.15 -45.92 23.49
N GLU A 687 -14.85 -46.15 22.38
CA GLU A 687 -14.35 -46.96 21.26
C GLU A 687 -13.08 -46.38 20.63
N GLN A 688 -13.00 -45.06 20.49
CA GLN A 688 -11.79 -44.39 19.98
C GLN A 688 -10.62 -44.47 20.96
N GLN A 689 -10.87 -44.37 22.27
CA GLN A 689 -9.83 -44.55 23.29
C GLN A 689 -9.29 -45.99 23.30
N GLU A 690 -10.15 -46.98 23.13
CA GLU A 690 -9.75 -48.39 23.02
C GLU A 690 -8.92 -48.63 21.73
N GLN A 691 -9.31 -48.02 20.61
CA GLN A 691 -8.52 -48.07 19.38
C GLN A 691 -7.15 -47.41 19.53
N ILE A 692 -7.06 -46.27 20.21
CA ILE A 692 -5.80 -45.57 20.46
C ILE A 692 -4.89 -46.44 21.34
N ALA A 693 -5.41 -47.00 22.44
CA ALA A 693 -4.66 -47.90 23.31
C ALA A 693 -4.16 -49.15 22.56
N GLY A 694 -4.98 -49.71 21.66
CA GLY A 694 -4.58 -50.83 20.81
C GLY A 694 -3.51 -50.47 19.78
N LEU A 695 -3.52 -49.24 19.26
CA LEU A 695 -2.47 -48.73 18.36
C LEU A 695 -1.17 -48.45 19.11
N GLU A 696 -1.24 -47.90 20.32
CA GLU A 696 -0.08 -47.69 21.19
C GLU A 696 0.60 -49.01 21.53
N ALA A 697 -0.16 -50.04 21.90
CA ALA A 697 0.39 -51.38 22.14
C ALA A 697 1.09 -51.98 20.92
N LYS A 698 0.54 -51.79 19.71
CA LYS A 698 1.17 -52.23 18.45
C LYS A 698 2.44 -51.45 18.12
N VAL A 699 2.49 -50.16 18.46
CA VAL A 699 3.69 -49.34 18.29
C VAL A 699 4.79 -49.80 19.24
N GLU A 700 4.45 -50.08 20.51
CA GLU A 700 5.38 -50.61 21.52
C GLU A 700 5.98 -51.95 21.07
N GLU A 701 5.14 -52.88 20.58
CA GLU A 701 5.56 -54.18 20.07
C GLU A 701 6.52 -54.04 18.86
N ARG A 702 6.21 -53.13 17.93
CA ARG A 702 7.09 -52.79 16.81
C ARG A 702 8.42 -52.19 17.28
N TYR A 703 8.42 -51.37 18.33
CA TYR A 703 9.63 -50.80 18.90
C TYR A 703 10.53 -51.89 19.51
N GLU A 704 9.96 -52.85 20.25
CA GLU A 704 10.70 -53.98 20.81
C GLU A 704 11.30 -54.87 19.70
N GLU A 705 10.56 -55.10 18.62
CA GLU A 705 11.01 -55.89 17.48
C GLU A 705 12.20 -55.21 16.76
N VAL A 706 12.09 -53.90 16.49
CA VAL A 706 13.18 -53.09 15.93
C VAL A 706 14.40 -53.06 16.85
N PHE A 707 14.18 -53.00 18.17
CA PHE A 707 15.26 -53.06 19.15
C PHE A 707 16.00 -54.40 19.11
N ARG A 708 15.27 -55.53 19.02
CA ARG A 708 15.88 -56.86 18.85
C ARG A 708 16.71 -56.95 17.57
N TYR A 709 16.19 -56.48 16.44
CA TYR A 709 16.93 -56.49 15.18
C TYR A 709 18.21 -55.65 15.25
N ARG A 710 18.19 -54.51 15.94
CA ARG A 710 19.41 -53.71 16.17
C ARG A 710 20.44 -54.46 17.01
N LEU A 711 20.00 -55.15 18.07
CA LEU A 711 20.88 -55.93 18.94
C LEU A 711 21.55 -57.10 18.17
N GLU A 712 20.77 -57.77 17.31
CA GLU A 712 21.25 -58.88 16.48
C GLU A 712 22.20 -58.40 15.39
N ALA A 713 21.89 -57.29 14.72
CA ALA A 713 22.80 -56.65 13.77
C ALA A 713 24.13 -56.24 14.42
N GLN A 714 24.08 -55.74 15.67
CA GLN A 714 25.28 -55.35 16.41
C GLN A 714 26.13 -56.56 16.81
N LYS A 715 25.51 -57.68 17.19
CA LYS A 715 26.21 -58.96 17.42
C LYS A 715 26.88 -59.46 16.14
N LEU A 716 26.15 -59.49 15.02
CA LEU A 716 26.68 -59.93 13.74
C LEU A 716 27.84 -59.05 13.26
N GLN A 717 27.80 -57.73 13.52
CA GLN A 717 28.93 -56.84 13.26
C GLN A 717 30.15 -57.20 14.10
N GLN A 718 29.99 -57.43 15.41
CA GLN A 718 31.10 -57.85 16.28
C GLN A 718 31.69 -59.20 15.84
N GLU A 719 30.84 -60.15 15.45
CA GLU A 719 31.27 -61.46 14.98
C GLU A 719 32.00 -61.36 13.62
N ASN A 720 31.52 -60.50 12.71
CA ASN A 720 32.22 -60.20 11.45
C ASN A 720 33.58 -59.54 11.69
N ASP A 721 33.67 -58.60 12.64
CA ASP A 721 34.91 -57.94 12.99
C ASP A 721 35.92 -58.91 13.65
N LEU A 722 35.44 -59.86 14.46
CA LEU A 722 36.26 -60.93 15.02
C LEU A 722 36.77 -61.87 13.93
N LEU A 723 35.90 -62.32 13.02
CA LEU A 723 36.27 -63.16 11.89
C LEU A 723 37.25 -62.47 10.94
N ARG A 724 37.08 -61.16 10.69
CA ARG A 724 38.03 -60.35 9.91
C ARG A 724 39.40 -60.26 10.59
N ARG A 725 39.44 -60.17 11.92
CA ARG A 725 40.70 -60.19 12.70
C ARG A 725 41.37 -61.56 12.67
N GLU A 726 40.62 -62.65 12.76
CA GLU A 726 41.14 -64.02 12.64
C GLU A 726 41.65 -64.33 11.23
N LEU A 727 40.93 -63.90 10.19
CA LEU A 727 41.37 -63.99 8.79
C LEU A 727 42.63 -63.16 8.52
N GLY A 728 42.73 -61.97 9.13
CA GLY A 728 43.94 -61.14 9.09
C GLY A 728 45.15 -61.77 9.78
N ALA A 729 44.94 -62.59 10.82
CA ALA A 729 46.00 -63.32 11.52
C ALA A 729 46.48 -64.58 10.75
N LEU A 730 45.70 -65.09 9.80
CA LEU A 730 45.99 -66.30 9.02
C LEU A 730 46.66 -66.06 7.66
N GLY A 731 47.00 -64.81 7.32
CA GLY A 731 47.91 -64.51 6.21
C GLY A 731 47.37 -64.77 4.78
N ALA A 732 46.07 -64.54 4.54
CA ALA A 732 45.51 -64.51 3.19
C ALA A 732 45.34 -63.06 2.68
N PRO A 733 45.78 -62.71 1.45
CA PRO A 733 45.67 -61.36 0.93
C PRO A 733 44.23 -61.09 0.47
N VAL A 734 43.62 -60.00 0.96
CA VAL A 734 42.35 -59.49 0.44
C VAL A 734 42.66 -58.39 -0.58
N SER A 735 42.46 -58.70 -1.85
CA SER A 735 42.57 -57.81 -3.00
C SER A 735 41.20 -57.22 -3.39
N GLY A 736 41.08 -55.88 -3.40
CA GLY A 736 40.11 -55.05 -4.18
C GLY A 736 38.62 -55.22 -3.82
N GLU A 737 37.71 -54.24 -3.88
CA GLU A 737 37.65 -52.91 -4.52
C GLU A 737 36.60 -52.03 -3.79
N ASP A 738 36.92 -50.75 -3.66
CA ASP A 738 36.15 -49.53 -3.98
C ASP A 738 34.62 -49.39 -3.77
N GLY A 739 34.24 -48.32 -3.05
CA GLY A 739 33.24 -47.34 -3.53
C GLY A 739 31.84 -47.32 -2.85
N PRO A 740 31.28 -46.14 -2.48
CA PRO A 740 29.98 -46.00 -1.81
C PRO A 740 28.80 -45.88 -2.80
N PRO A 741 27.56 -45.94 -2.32
CA PRO A 741 26.84 -44.69 -2.03
C PRO A 741 26.28 -44.56 -0.61
#